data_AF-A0ABD4YET8-F1
#
_entry.id   AF-A0ABD4YET8-F1
#
_cell.length_a   1.000
_cell.length_b   1.000
_cell.length_c   1.000
_cell.angle_alpha   90.00
_cell.angle_beta   90.00
_cell.angle_gamma   90.00
#
_symmetry.space_group_name_H-M   'P 1'
#
loop_
_entity.id
_entity.type
_entity.pdbx_description
1 polymer ?
#
loop_
_entity_poly.entity_id
_entity_poly.type
_entity_poly.pdbx_seq_one_letter_code
_entity_poly.pdbx_strand_id
1 'polypeptide(L)'
;MADQTQRLEIATVRAEVGSNIVFRFANDAANADSIPTQSGDIQNLKQVVLEIQQDAAEKISISTTIYPTVAAGLAATADQGIFLVQSNDADEIYTVWQNQSGTAVNTGKTALSATAIEEALEESNEAARAAEEAADIATNRTAGFLAPSATPPYVRDNGLPLQLGDRYFNTENQTEYIYREAGWKANDSLQAIEELESLITDSPKPEGIPKADLDGTIDPAWVGGIYETYAQMRATTKTYPQVAISKPGFCGVFEYVGAVSGYIDNGGTVIITSGGDVYVRQFTGMYDSRWWGVVESLMVNSTDALQAAINSVHDLGGGELFVPKNVIVSQTKDTGPTVQIKGDGSYTLEPLTTQGCIILKSGVTLVGEGPNVTTIINPSSPNRITVVLYDMQKGGGLRNIGVQGGKGVQTQASSLDVWMRDMALDYFRIFDTTSYGLGMQIGLYLNNRISNFHIYNTAQDALDHKARPNGNLYPIGITIENGICEKYGQTSGTESAGLDIRGLVHINNVVCRDFYVLGKNNRGIRFSTGVFKMSDHRVGADKSSITNFYINSGNAAGIGSVGLDIMEGSSISAVSGIIENCPIGFTTSDTVTGNGTGEGIKLIGVEVKAARSTAFKAASPNVTFMACKATQAEERFVSNLGNLVAGQTTLVTSQAFDPSTVRIYKNDVLMTSGYTLTGSTQVNLSAAADATDSFLVATPIPVGFLFTDGAERSGTNGVLMGNTTKGVTVPVQVADSCAPTLTRGSNNFEGSVGYRESLDGSYLEPYGQATDIIAEIRAKGAADVILRSRNSRSIVATNPLGAVNWIELRGSAAGDMPRISPQGSDSNLHLLLQGKGSTGAVAIIARNYSSDSAAASAGVPVNGIYHTAGTLKIRLF
;
A
#
# COMPACT_ATOMS: atom_id res chain seq x y z
N MET A 1 37.56 -10.13 -61.04
CA MET A 1 38.89 -9.95 -60.43
C MET A 1 38.83 -9.32 -59.03
N ALA A 2 37.94 -8.36 -58.73
CA ALA A 2 37.86 -7.74 -57.39
C ALA A 2 37.52 -8.71 -56.22
N ASP A 3 36.66 -9.71 -56.44
CA ASP A 3 36.27 -10.69 -55.38
C ASP A 3 37.42 -11.67 -55.02
N GLN A 4 38.30 -11.99 -55.97
CA GLN A 4 39.46 -12.85 -55.70
C GLN A 4 40.55 -12.13 -54.88
N THR A 5 40.75 -10.83 -55.12
CA THR A 5 41.71 -10.03 -54.36
C THR A 5 41.28 -9.85 -52.91
N GLN A 6 40.00 -9.58 -52.65
CA GLN A 6 39.47 -9.50 -51.27
C GLN A 6 39.55 -10.84 -50.53
N ARG A 7 39.30 -11.96 -51.21
CA ARG A 7 39.48 -13.29 -50.60
C ARG A 7 40.94 -13.61 -50.29
N LEU A 8 41.87 -13.14 -51.12
CA LEU A 8 43.31 -13.28 -50.86
C LEU A 8 43.74 -12.42 -49.67
N GLU A 9 43.29 -11.16 -49.58
CA GLU A 9 43.59 -10.28 -48.44
C GLU A 9 43.04 -10.84 -47.12
N ILE A 10 41.80 -11.35 -47.10
CA ILE A 10 41.22 -11.96 -45.90
C ILE A 10 41.98 -13.24 -45.51
N ALA A 11 42.41 -14.05 -46.48
CA ALA A 11 43.21 -15.24 -46.22
C ALA A 11 44.60 -14.90 -45.66
N THR A 12 45.24 -13.85 -46.21
CA THR A 12 46.55 -13.36 -45.73
C THR A 12 46.45 -12.78 -44.32
N VAL A 13 45.43 -11.96 -44.03
CA VAL A 13 45.21 -11.41 -42.68
C VAL A 13 44.92 -12.52 -41.67
N ARG A 14 44.16 -13.56 -42.03
CA ARG A 14 43.92 -14.71 -41.15
C ARG A 14 45.19 -15.54 -40.91
N ALA A 15 46.04 -15.70 -41.92
CA ALA A 15 47.32 -16.39 -41.78
C ALA A 15 48.30 -15.60 -40.89
N GLU A 16 48.29 -14.26 -41.00
CA GLU A 16 49.12 -13.37 -40.19
C GLU A 16 48.68 -13.33 -38.72
N VAL A 17 47.36 -13.28 -38.46
CA VAL A 17 46.80 -13.40 -37.10
C VAL A 17 47.11 -14.76 -36.48
N GLY A 18 46.96 -15.86 -37.23
CA GLY A 18 47.30 -17.20 -36.76
C GLY A 18 48.79 -17.36 -36.43
N SER A 19 49.67 -16.82 -37.29
CA SER A 19 51.12 -16.82 -37.09
C SER A 19 51.53 -16.03 -35.83
N ASN A 20 50.89 -14.88 -35.59
CA ASN A 20 51.17 -14.03 -34.42
C ASN A 20 50.73 -14.71 -33.10
N ILE A 21 49.58 -15.40 -33.10
CA ILE A 21 49.12 -16.18 -31.94
C ILE A 21 50.12 -17.31 -31.61
N VAL A 22 50.57 -18.06 -32.62
CA VAL A 22 51.56 -19.14 -32.44
C VAL A 22 52.89 -18.59 -31.95
N PHE A 23 53.33 -17.44 -32.47
CA PHE A 23 54.56 -16.79 -32.03
C PHE A 23 54.50 -16.37 -30.57
N ARG A 24 53.40 -15.70 -30.16
CA ARG A 24 53.18 -15.30 -28.77
C ARG A 24 53.05 -16.49 -27.82
N PHE A 25 52.32 -17.53 -28.23
CA PHE A 25 52.16 -18.74 -27.42
C PHE A 25 53.51 -19.40 -27.10
N ALA A 26 54.42 -19.45 -28.07
CA ALA A 26 55.73 -20.08 -27.89
C ALA A 26 56.78 -19.19 -27.22
N ASN A 27 56.73 -17.87 -27.42
CA ASN A 27 57.85 -16.99 -27.08
C ASN A 27 57.58 -16.01 -25.94
N ASP A 28 56.32 -15.67 -25.64
CA ASP A 28 55.98 -14.69 -24.59
C ASP A 28 56.57 -15.12 -23.23
N ALA A 29 56.85 -14.13 -22.38
CA ALA A 29 57.37 -14.37 -21.03
C ALA A 29 56.26 -14.92 -20.12
N ALA A 30 56.64 -15.58 -19.02
CA ALA A 30 55.66 -16.15 -18.08
C ALA A 30 54.73 -15.09 -17.46
N ASN A 31 55.20 -13.85 -17.33
CA ASN A 31 54.43 -12.70 -16.82
C ASN A 31 53.81 -11.83 -17.93
N ALA A 32 53.81 -12.29 -19.18
CA ALA A 32 53.18 -11.55 -20.27
C ALA A 32 51.65 -11.61 -20.16
N ASP A 33 50.99 -10.55 -20.63
CA ASP A 33 49.52 -10.52 -20.73
C ASP A 33 49.03 -11.66 -21.62
N SER A 34 47.84 -12.17 -21.28
CA SER A 34 47.18 -13.26 -22.01
C SER A 34 47.04 -12.93 -23.50
N ILE A 35 47.04 -13.94 -24.36
CA ILE A 35 46.97 -13.77 -25.81
C ILE A 35 45.48 -13.67 -26.18
N PRO A 36 44.98 -12.50 -26.61
CA PRO A 36 43.56 -12.33 -26.85
C PRO A 36 43.14 -13.05 -28.13
N THR A 37 42.11 -13.88 -28.05
CA THR A 37 41.47 -14.52 -29.21
C THR A 37 39.98 -14.24 -29.23
N GLN A 38 39.32 -14.47 -30.36
CA GLN A 38 37.86 -14.25 -30.49
C GLN A 38 37.02 -15.19 -29.59
N SER A 39 37.61 -16.29 -29.12
CA SER A 39 36.98 -17.25 -28.21
C SER A 39 37.36 -17.05 -26.73
N GLY A 40 38.06 -15.96 -26.41
CA GLY A 40 38.62 -15.68 -25.10
C GLY A 40 40.14 -15.75 -25.09
N ASP A 41 40.75 -15.25 -24.02
CA ASP A 41 42.21 -15.16 -23.92
C ASP A 41 42.82 -16.55 -23.68
N ILE A 42 43.96 -16.81 -24.31
CA ILE A 42 44.75 -18.04 -24.10
C ILE A 42 46.07 -17.73 -23.40
N GLN A 43 46.49 -18.63 -22.51
CA GLN A 43 47.78 -18.57 -21.85
C GLN A 43 48.92 -18.92 -22.82
N ASN A 44 50.13 -18.42 -22.57
CA ASN A 44 51.32 -18.85 -23.31
C ASN A 44 51.92 -20.14 -22.73
N LEU A 45 52.80 -20.78 -23.49
CA LEU A 45 53.41 -22.06 -23.12
C LEU A 45 54.14 -22.02 -21.77
N LYS A 46 54.78 -20.89 -21.42
CA LYS A 46 55.51 -20.77 -20.14
C LYS A 46 54.54 -20.67 -18.95
N GLN A 47 53.38 -20.05 -19.13
CA GLN A 47 52.31 -20.03 -18.14
C GLN A 47 51.74 -21.44 -17.91
N VAL A 48 51.46 -22.18 -19.00
CA VAL A 48 50.99 -23.58 -18.91
C VAL A 48 52.01 -24.48 -18.23
N VAL A 49 53.31 -24.32 -18.52
CA VAL A 49 54.37 -25.09 -17.86
C VAL A 49 54.49 -24.75 -16.37
N LEU A 50 54.26 -23.49 -15.98
CA LEU A 50 54.24 -23.05 -14.58
C LEU A 50 53.09 -23.69 -13.80
N GLU A 51 51.90 -23.78 -14.40
CA GLU A 51 50.76 -24.48 -13.80
C GLU A 51 51.04 -25.98 -13.61
N ILE A 52 51.65 -26.63 -14.61
CA ILE A 52 52.05 -28.05 -14.49
C ILE A 52 53.11 -28.23 -13.39
N GLN A 53 54.06 -27.30 -13.26
CA GLN A 53 55.07 -27.33 -12.20
C GLN A 53 54.46 -27.08 -10.80
N GLN A 54 53.46 -26.20 -10.70
CA GLN A 54 52.69 -26.01 -9.46
C GLN A 54 51.89 -27.26 -9.08
N ASP A 55 51.18 -27.87 -10.03
CA ASP A 55 50.43 -29.11 -9.78
C ASP A 55 51.36 -30.28 -9.38
N ALA A 56 52.56 -30.33 -9.96
CA ALA A 56 53.59 -31.31 -9.56
C ALA A 56 54.19 -31.01 -8.17
N ALA A 57 54.43 -29.74 -7.82
CA ALA A 57 54.90 -29.33 -6.50
C ALA A 57 53.84 -29.56 -5.41
N GLU A 58 52.56 -29.40 -5.75
CA GLU A 58 51.43 -29.73 -4.88
C GLU A 58 51.27 -31.23 -4.63
N LYS A 59 51.64 -32.08 -5.61
CA LYS A 59 51.62 -33.54 -5.47
C LYS A 59 52.86 -34.11 -4.79
N ILE A 60 53.97 -33.36 -4.76
CA ILE A 60 55.24 -33.74 -4.11
C ILE A 60 55.60 -32.73 -3.00
N SER A 61 54.62 -32.37 -2.16
CA SER A 61 54.89 -31.57 -0.96
C SER A 61 55.35 -32.48 0.18
N ILE A 62 56.65 -32.74 0.24
CA ILE A 62 57.31 -33.18 1.48
C ILE A 62 58.05 -31.96 2.04
N SER A 63 57.30 -30.96 2.51
CA SER A 63 57.92 -29.96 3.39
C SER A 63 58.35 -30.69 4.66
N THR A 64 59.65 -30.68 4.96
CA THR A 64 60.21 -31.36 6.15
C THR A 64 59.91 -30.62 7.45
N THR A 65 59.23 -29.46 7.39
CA THR A 65 58.94 -28.61 8.55
C THR A 65 57.44 -28.33 8.63
N ILE A 66 56.85 -28.68 9.77
CA ILE A 66 55.48 -28.32 10.15
C ILE A 66 55.58 -27.10 11.06
N TYR A 67 54.94 -26.01 10.66
CA TYR A 67 54.94 -24.76 11.41
C TYR A 67 53.80 -24.76 12.44
N PRO A 68 54.02 -24.17 13.63
CA PRO A 68 53.00 -24.15 14.69
C PRO A 68 51.83 -23.21 14.38
N THR A 69 52.00 -22.24 13.46
CA THR A 69 50.93 -21.33 13.03
C THR A 69 51.07 -20.97 11.56
N VAL A 70 49.95 -20.60 10.93
CA VAL A 70 49.89 -20.16 9.53
C VAL A 70 50.82 -18.96 9.28
N ALA A 71 50.87 -18.01 10.22
CA ALA A 71 51.70 -16.82 10.10
C ALA A 71 53.21 -17.14 10.09
N ALA A 72 53.65 -18.11 10.90
CA ALA A 72 55.04 -18.54 10.94
C ALA A 72 55.45 -19.24 9.63
N GLY A 73 54.57 -20.10 9.10
CA GLY A 73 54.81 -20.76 7.82
C GLY A 73 54.82 -19.78 6.65
N LEU A 74 53.91 -18.80 6.63
CA LEU A 74 53.86 -17.77 5.60
C LEU A 74 55.13 -16.91 5.56
N ALA A 75 55.66 -16.54 6.73
CA ALA A 75 56.86 -15.72 6.84
C ALA A 75 58.14 -16.46 6.40
N ALA A 76 58.18 -17.77 6.58
CA ALA A 76 59.34 -18.62 6.25
C ALA A 76 59.31 -19.17 4.82
N THR A 77 58.20 -19.02 4.11
CA THR A 77 57.97 -19.64 2.80
C THR A 77 57.90 -18.58 1.72
N ALA A 78 58.73 -18.72 0.67
CA ALA A 78 58.73 -17.80 -0.47
C ALA A 78 57.37 -17.80 -1.19
N ASP A 79 57.11 -16.73 -1.96
CA ASP A 79 55.89 -16.63 -2.77
C ASP A 79 55.74 -17.86 -3.69
N GLN A 80 54.51 -18.34 -3.82
CA GLN A 80 54.07 -19.59 -4.45
C GLN A 80 54.50 -20.90 -3.75
N GLY A 81 55.26 -20.82 -2.66
CA GLY A 81 55.70 -21.98 -1.89
C GLY A 81 54.61 -22.56 -1.00
N ILE A 82 54.64 -23.88 -0.82
CA ILE A 82 53.74 -24.65 0.05
C ILE A 82 54.40 -24.85 1.42
N PHE A 83 53.61 -24.74 2.48
CA PHE A 83 54.04 -25.01 3.84
C PHE A 83 52.97 -25.74 4.64
N LEU A 84 53.40 -26.47 5.67
CA LEU A 84 52.53 -27.30 6.51
C LEU A 84 52.31 -26.58 7.83
N VAL A 85 51.08 -26.60 8.34
CA VAL A 85 50.73 -25.99 9.62
C VAL A 85 50.11 -27.07 10.50
N GLN A 86 50.61 -27.20 11.73
CA GLN A 86 50.10 -28.16 12.70
C GLN A 86 48.58 -28.01 12.87
N SER A 87 47.84 -29.12 12.81
CA SER A 87 46.40 -29.11 13.03
C SER A 87 46.10 -29.09 14.52
N ASN A 88 44.99 -28.48 14.91
CA ASN A 88 44.46 -28.53 16.27
C ASN A 88 43.43 -29.66 16.43
N ASP A 89 43.11 -30.37 15.35
CA ASP A 89 42.24 -31.52 15.34
C ASP A 89 43.01 -32.77 15.81
N ALA A 90 42.41 -33.60 16.66
CA ALA A 90 43.05 -34.80 17.20
C ALA A 90 43.23 -35.89 16.13
N ASP A 91 42.44 -35.81 15.06
CA ASP A 91 42.43 -36.80 13.98
C ASP A 91 43.34 -36.39 12.81
N GLU A 92 44.00 -35.22 12.91
CA GLU A 92 44.87 -34.68 11.86
C GLU A 92 46.21 -34.18 12.41
N ILE A 93 47.31 -34.50 11.74
CA ILE A 93 48.66 -34.07 12.13
C ILE A 93 48.93 -32.63 11.64
N TYR A 94 48.56 -32.31 10.41
CA TYR A 94 48.78 -30.99 9.82
C TYR A 94 47.81 -30.69 8.67
N THR A 95 47.66 -29.40 8.39
CA THR A 95 46.94 -28.83 7.24
C THR A 95 47.94 -28.18 6.27
N VAL A 96 47.64 -28.21 4.97
CA VAL A 96 48.55 -27.73 3.91
C VAL A 96 48.13 -26.34 3.41
N TRP A 97 49.06 -25.38 3.39
CA TRP A 97 48.84 -23.99 3.02
C TRP A 97 49.84 -23.52 1.95
N GLN A 98 49.47 -22.51 1.16
CA GLN A 98 50.33 -21.89 0.14
C GLN A 98 50.50 -20.39 0.40
N ASN A 99 51.72 -19.86 0.22
CA ASN A 99 51.94 -18.43 0.14
C ASN A 99 51.58 -17.93 -1.27
N GLN A 100 50.49 -17.19 -1.41
CA GLN A 100 50.12 -16.52 -2.65
C GLN A 100 50.27 -15.00 -2.47
N SER A 101 51.36 -14.47 -3.03
CA SER A 101 51.73 -13.06 -3.04
C SER A 101 51.68 -12.40 -1.65
N GLY A 102 52.21 -13.11 -0.64
CA GLY A 102 52.25 -12.64 0.75
C GLY A 102 51.00 -12.94 1.56
N THR A 103 50.03 -13.69 1.01
CA THR A 103 48.82 -14.13 1.70
C THR A 103 48.81 -15.64 1.85
N ALA A 104 48.51 -16.17 3.03
CA ALA A 104 48.37 -17.61 3.24
C ALA A 104 47.00 -18.10 2.77
N VAL A 105 46.97 -19.07 1.85
CA VAL A 105 45.75 -19.70 1.32
C VAL A 105 45.71 -21.17 1.74
N ASN A 106 44.60 -21.61 2.34
CA ASN A 106 44.40 -23.01 2.72
C ASN A 106 44.06 -23.84 1.48
N THR A 107 44.75 -24.96 1.30
CA THR A 107 44.53 -25.85 0.14
C THR A 107 43.43 -26.90 0.36
N GLY A 108 42.92 -27.03 1.59
CA GLY A 108 41.89 -28.00 1.97
C GLY A 108 42.40 -29.44 2.19
N LYS A 109 43.73 -29.66 2.14
CA LYS A 109 44.35 -30.98 2.31
C LYS A 109 44.91 -31.15 3.73
N THR A 110 44.70 -32.32 4.33
CA THR A 110 45.13 -32.68 5.70
C THR A 110 45.76 -34.08 5.74
N ALA A 111 46.51 -34.40 6.80
CA ALA A 111 47.09 -35.73 7.02
C ALA A 111 46.59 -36.31 8.34
N LEU A 112 46.11 -37.56 8.34
CA LEU A 112 45.49 -38.21 9.49
C LEU A 112 46.50 -38.55 10.61
N SER A 113 46.06 -38.51 11.86
CA SER A 113 46.88 -38.80 13.04
C SER A 113 47.14 -40.29 13.25
N ALA A 114 48.17 -40.62 14.05
CA ALA A 114 48.50 -42.01 14.38
C ALA A 114 47.33 -42.73 15.10
N THR A 115 46.50 -41.99 15.83
CA THR A 115 45.30 -42.50 16.50
C THR A 115 44.26 -43.00 15.49
N ALA A 116 44.00 -42.24 14.42
CA ALA A 116 43.08 -42.64 13.35
C ALA A 116 43.58 -43.88 12.57
N ILE A 117 44.91 -44.10 12.53
CA ILE A 117 45.50 -45.30 11.92
C ILE A 117 45.39 -46.52 12.87
N GLU A 118 45.53 -46.33 14.18
CA GLU A 118 45.32 -47.39 15.18
C GLU A 118 43.87 -47.87 15.21
N GLU A 119 42.89 -46.96 15.14
CA GLU A 119 41.47 -47.32 15.07
C GLU A 119 41.15 -48.15 13.81
N ALA A 120 41.66 -47.74 12.64
CA ALA A 120 41.50 -48.50 11.41
C ALA A 120 42.20 -49.87 11.45
N LEU A 121 43.31 -50.00 12.18
CA LEU A 121 44.00 -51.27 12.39
C LEU A 121 43.22 -52.17 13.35
N GLU A 122 42.58 -51.61 14.37
CA GLU A 122 41.74 -52.32 15.32
C GLU A 122 40.48 -52.88 14.64
N GLU A 123 39.81 -52.09 13.78
CA GLU A 123 38.69 -52.56 12.96
C GLU A 123 39.08 -53.69 11.99
N SER A 124 40.27 -53.58 11.38
CA SER A 124 40.80 -54.61 10.48
C SER A 124 41.11 -55.91 11.23
N ASN A 125 41.67 -55.82 12.45
CA ASN A 125 41.93 -56.98 13.30
C ASN A 125 40.63 -57.63 13.81
N GLU A 126 39.60 -56.83 14.12
CA GLU A 126 38.28 -57.31 14.48
C GLU A 126 37.64 -58.11 13.33
N ALA A 127 37.74 -57.60 12.10
CA ALA A 127 37.28 -58.29 10.90
C ALA A 127 38.05 -59.59 10.62
N ALA A 128 39.37 -59.60 10.84
CA ALA A 128 40.19 -60.80 10.70
C ALA A 128 39.82 -61.88 11.74
N ARG A 129 39.56 -61.48 12.99
CA ARG A 129 39.13 -62.38 14.06
C ARG A 129 37.73 -62.93 13.83
N ALA A 130 36.80 -62.12 13.31
CA ALA A 130 35.48 -62.57 12.89
C ALA A 130 35.55 -63.56 11.72
N ALA A 131 36.51 -63.41 10.81
CA ALA A 131 36.74 -64.36 9.72
C ALA A 131 37.33 -65.68 10.22
N GLU A 132 38.22 -65.65 11.22
CA GLU A 132 38.75 -66.85 11.88
C GLU A 132 37.65 -67.61 12.66
N GLU A 133 36.82 -66.89 13.44
CA GLU A 133 35.64 -67.48 14.10
C GLU A 133 34.66 -68.07 13.08
N ALA A 134 34.41 -67.38 11.96
CA ALA A 134 33.54 -67.90 10.90
C ALA A 134 34.11 -69.17 10.25
N ALA A 135 35.44 -69.27 10.11
CA ALA A 135 36.11 -70.47 9.60
C ALA A 135 36.04 -71.65 10.58
N ASP A 136 36.22 -71.40 11.88
CA ASP A 136 36.04 -72.43 12.93
C ASP A 136 34.57 -72.87 13.06
N ILE A 137 33.63 -71.93 12.96
CA ILE A 137 32.19 -72.23 12.91
C ILE A 137 31.84 -73.03 11.65
N ALA A 138 32.42 -72.71 10.48
CA ALA A 138 32.20 -73.46 9.25
C ALA A 138 32.77 -74.90 9.33
N THR A 139 33.92 -75.06 9.97
CA THR A 139 34.57 -76.36 10.19
C THR A 139 33.77 -77.22 11.18
N ASN A 140 33.29 -76.64 12.29
CA ASN A 140 32.41 -77.32 13.23
C ASN A 140 31.01 -77.60 12.66
N ARG A 141 30.46 -76.69 11.83
CA ARG A 141 29.18 -76.91 11.14
C ARG A 141 29.26 -78.08 10.18
N THR A 142 30.34 -78.22 9.41
CA THR A 142 30.50 -79.30 8.42
C THR A 142 30.88 -80.65 9.03
N ALA A 143 31.49 -80.68 10.22
CA ALA A 143 31.84 -81.92 10.92
C ALA A 143 30.64 -82.82 11.29
N GLY A 144 29.44 -82.26 11.38
CA GLY A 144 28.20 -82.98 11.65
C GLY A 144 27.42 -83.41 10.40
N PHE A 145 27.76 -82.94 9.19
CA PHE A 145 27.06 -83.34 7.97
C PHE A 145 27.73 -84.55 7.33
N LEU A 146 27.03 -85.67 7.35
CA LEU A 146 27.40 -86.92 6.71
C LEU A 146 27.00 -86.92 5.25
N ALA A 147 27.69 -87.76 4.48
CA ALA A 147 27.41 -88.01 3.08
C ALA A 147 25.93 -88.42 2.89
N PRO A 148 25.27 -87.93 1.84
CA PRO A 148 23.91 -88.34 1.52
C PRO A 148 23.82 -89.86 1.32
N SER A 149 22.77 -90.47 1.86
CA SER A 149 22.58 -91.93 1.82
C SER A 149 21.10 -92.28 1.73
N ALA A 150 20.74 -93.36 1.05
CA ALA A 150 19.35 -93.82 1.01
C ALA A 150 18.90 -94.44 2.35
N THR A 151 19.84 -94.90 3.18
CA THR A 151 19.57 -95.52 4.50
C THR A 151 20.31 -94.79 5.63
N PRO A 152 19.81 -94.83 6.87
CA PRO A 152 20.43 -94.11 7.98
C PRO A 152 21.87 -94.59 8.25
N PRO A 153 22.87 -93.69 8.29
CA PRO A 153 24.24 -94.04 8.66
C PRO A 153 24.28 -94.58 10.10
N TYR A 154 25.20 -95.50 10.36
CA TYR A 154 25.45 -96.06 11.70
C TYR A 154 26.73 -95.54 12.35
N VAL A 155 27.62 -94.93 11.55
CA VAL A 155 28.86 -94.26 11.95
C VAL A 155 29.04 -93.04 11.04
N ARG A 156 29.94 -92.13 11.41
CA ARG A 156 30.30 -90.99 10.57
C ARG A 156 31.16 -91.41 9.39
N ASP A 157 31.27 -90.57 8.36
CA ASP A 157 32.04 -90.88 7.13
C ASP A 157 33.53 -91.13 7.37
N ASN A 158 34.07 -90.58 8.47
CA ASN A 158 35.46 -90.80 8.91
C ASN A 158 35.63 -92.05 9.80
N GLY A 159 34.56 -92.85 10.00
CA GLY A 159 34.57 -94.08 10.79
C GLY A 159 34.38 -93.90 12.29
N LEU A 160 34.24 -92.67 12.80
CA LEU A 160 33.96 -92.42 14.22
C LEU A 160 32.48 -92.67 14.57
N PRO A 161 32.13 -92.94 15.84
CA PRO A 161 30.73 -93.06 16.27
C PRO A 161 29.92 -91.80 15.98
N LEU A 162 28.62 -91.97 15.70
CA LEU A 162 27.68 -90.86 15.56
C LEU A 162 27.58 -90.07 16.86
N GLN A 163 27.42 -88.75 16.76
CA GLN A 163 27.11 -87.90 17.91
C GLN A 163 25.75 -87.21 17.70
N LEU A 164 25.14 -86.83 18.82
CA LEU A 164 23.92 -86.05 18.82
C LEU A 164 24.11 -84.76 18.01
N GLY A 165 23.22 -84.53 17.05
CA GLY A 165 23.27 -83.40 16.14
C GLY A 165 23.87 -83.70 14.77
N ASP A 166 24.43 -84.91 14.53
CA ASP A 166 24.85 -85.32 13.19
C ASP A 166 23.66 -85.29 12.23
N ARG A 167 23.91 -84.97 10.96
CA ARG A 167 22.90 -84.78 9.92
C ARG A 167 23.26 -85.58 8.68
N TYR A 168 22.28 -86.17 8.02
CA TYR A 168 22.47 -86.70 6.68
C TYR A 168 21.23 -86.45 5.84
N PHE A 169 21.42 -86.31 4.53
CA PHE A 169 20.32 -86.21 3.59
C PHE A 169 19.90 -87.60 3.14
N ASN A 170 18.66 -87.99 3.41
CA ASN A 170 18.11 -89.23 2.89
C ASN A 170 17.76 -89.04 1.41
N THR A 171 18.50 -89.70 0.52
CA THR A 171 18.34 -89.52 -0.92
C THR A 171 17.09 -90.21 -1.49
N GLU A 172 16.48 -91.15 -0.77
CA GLU A 172 15.23 -91.81 -1.17
C GLU A 172 14.01 -90.96 -0.83
N ASN A 173 13.95 -90.45 0.40
CA ASN A 173 12.83 -89.64 0.89
C ASN A 173 13.02 -88.13 0.64
N GLN A 174 14.12 -87.74 0.01
CA GLN A 174 14.54 -86.35 -0.23
C GLN A 174 14.39 -85.42 0.99
N THR A 175 14.72 -85.95 2.18
CA THR A 175 14.53 -85.24 3.45
C THR A 175 15.80 -85.32 4.28
N GLU A 176 16.18 -84.23 4.92
CA GLU A 176 17.30 -84.19 5.88
C GLU A 176 16.88 -84.77 7.24
N TYR A 177 17.71 -85.64 7.79
CA TYR A 177 17.55 -86.21 9.13
C TYR A 177 18.70 -85.76 10.05
N ILE A 178 18.38 -85.58 11.34
CA ILE A 178 19.30 -85.25 12.43
C ILE A 178 19.30 -86.38 13.49
N TYR A 179 20.49 -86.79 13.96
CA TYR A 179 20.68 -87.84 14.95
C TYR A 179 20.44 -87.27 16.35
N ARG A 180 19.42 -87.77 17.05
CA ARG A 180 19.06 -87.37 18.43
C ARG A 180 19.19 -88.57 19.38
N GLU A 181 18.91 -88.39 20.67
CA GLU A 181 19.10 -89.44 21.70
C GLU A 181 18.34 -90.74 21.40
N ALA A 182 17.24 -90.65 20.65
CA ALA A 182 16.43 -91.78 20.19
C ALA A 182 16.73 -92.22 18.74
N GLY A 183 17.85 -91.79 18.15
CA GLY A 183 18.24 -92.05 16.76
C GLY A 183 17.86 -90.93 15.77
N TRP A 184 17.86 -91.24 14.47
CA TRP A 184 17.62 -90.29 13.38
C TRP A 184 16.16 -89.77 13.31
N LYS A 185 15.96 -88.45 13.16
CA LYS A 185 14.67 -87.76 13.03
C LYS A 185 14.70 -86.70 11.92
N ALA A 186 13.61 -86.44 11.21
CA ALA A 186 13.56 -85.38 10.18
C ALA A 186 13.74 -83.96 10.78
N ASN A 187 14.22 -82.99 9.99
CA ASN A 187 14.48 -81.62 10.47
C ASN A 187 13.24 -80.68 10.45
N ASP A 188 13.33 -79.56 11.17
CA ASP A 188 12.19 -78.69 11.54
C ASP A 188 11.71 -77.75 10.40
N SER A 189 12.29 -77.83 9.19
CA SER A 189 12.00 -76.91 8.07
C SER A 189 10.57 -77.01 7.52
N LEU A 190 9.92 -78.16 7.67
CA LEU A 190 8.52 -78.35 7.25
C LEU A 190 7.53 -77.68 8.21
N GLN A 191 7.87 -77.60 9.51
CA GLN A 191 7.03 -76.96 10.52
C GLN A 191 7.00 -75.43 10.33
N ALA A 192 8.14 -74.82 9.97
CA ALA A 192 8.20 -73.38 9.68
C ALA A 192 7.41 -72.99 8.42
N ILE A 193 7.32 -73.88 7.41
CA ILE A 193 6.50 -73.67 6.21
C ILE A 193 5.02 -73.75 6.58
N GLU A 194 4.61 -74.75 7.38
CA GLU A 194 3.23 -74.91 7.83
C GLU A 194 2.75 -73.72 8.69
N GLU A 195 3.63 -73.18 9.54
CA GLU A 195 3.36 -71.98 10.35
C GLU A 195 3.16 -70.72 9.48
N LEU A 196 3.97 -70.51 8.45
CA LEU A 196 3.83 -69.38 7.51
C LEU A 196 2.59 -69.51 6.61
N GLU A 197 2.30 -70.70 6.11
CA GLU A 197 1.09 -70.97 5.31
C GLU A 197 -0.19 -70.75 6.13
N SER A 198 -0.16 -71.01 7.44
CA SER A 198 -1.30 -70.78 8.33
C SER A 198 -1.68 -69.30 8.52
N LEU A 199 -0.77 -68.37 8.22
CA LEU A 199 -1.00 -66.91 8.32
C LEU A 199 -1.62 -66.29 7.06
N ILE A 200 -1.60 -67.01 5.93
CA ILE A 200 -2.13 -66.56 4.65
C ILE A 200 -3.59 -67.02 4.52
N THR A 201 -4.52 -66.08 4.36
CA THR A 201 -5.96 -66.41 4.36
C THR A 201 -6.71 -65.84 3.16
N ASP A 202 -7.78 -66.54 2.77
CA ASP A 202 -8.69 -66.14 1.70
C ASP A 202 -9.60 -64.94 2.10
N SER A 203 -9.53 -64.47 3.36
CA SER A 203 -10.32 -63.34 3.88
C SER A 203 -9.66 -62.71 5.12
N PRO A 204 -8.56 -61.96 4.96
CA PRO A 204 -7.81 -61.40 6.07
C PRO A 204 -8.61 -60.28 6.75
N LYS A 205 -8.52 -60.22 8.08
CA LYS A 205 -8.90 -59.02 8.86
C LYS A 205 -7.92 -57.88 8.55
N PRO A 206 -8.23 -56.62 8.91
CA PRO A 206 -7.23 -55.55 8.86
C PRO A 206 -5.90 -55.98 9.50
N GLU A 207 -4.79 -55.70 8.83
CA GLU A 207 -3.40 -56.14 9.17
C GLU A 207 -3.07 -57.63 8.90
N GLY A 208 -4.00 -58.43 8.38
CA GLY A 208 -3.74 -59.81 7.95
C GLY A 208 -3.07 -59.92 6.58
N ILE A 209 -2.48 -61.08 6.27
CA ILE A 209 -1.76 -61.33 5.02
C ILE A 209 -2.73 -61.94 3.96
N PRO A 210 -2.95 -61.25 2.83
CA PRO A 210 -3.77 -61.73 1.73
C PRO A 210 -3.25 -63.02 1.08
N LYS A 211 -4.15 -63.94 0.71
CA LYS A 211 -3.83 -64.97 -0.29
C LYS A 211 -4.08 -64.43 -1.70
N ALA A 212 -3.18 -64.74 -2.63
CA ALA A 212 -3.41 -64.50 -4.05
C ALA A 212 -4.37 -65.54 -4.64
N ASP A 213 -5.18 -65.11 -5.60
CA ASP A 213 -6.04 -65.94 -6.42
C ASP A 213 -5.21 -66.86 -7.33
N LEU A 214 -5.88 -67.81 -7.99
CA LEU A 214 -5.27 -68.83 -8.86
C LEU A 214 -4.44 -68.24 -10.02
N ASP A 215 -4.62 -66.96 -10.34
CA ASP A 215 -3.87 -66.23 -11.36
C ASP A 215 -2.68 -65.42 -10.80
N GLY A 216 -2.44 -65.48 -9.50
CA GLY A 216 -1.37 -64.77 -8.81
C GLY A 216 -1.71 -63.31 -8.46
N THR A 217 -2.96 -62.89 -8.60
CA THR A 217 -3.41 -61.54 -8.22
C THR A 217 -4.10 -61.52 -6.85
N ILE A 218 -4.09 -60.38 -6.15
CA ILE A 218 -4.84 -60.20 -4.89
C ILE A 218 -6.25 -59.72 -5.24
N ASP A 219 -7.27 -60.17 -4.50
CA ASP A 219 -8.66 -59.71 -4.67
C ASP A 219 -8.71 -58.16 -4.70
N PRO A 220 -9.13 -57.54 -5.82
CA PRO A 220 -9.23 -56.09 -5.96
C PRO A 220 -10.15 -55.43 -4.94
N ALA A 221 -11.09 -56.18 -4.34
CA ALA A 221 -11.92 -55.70 -3.24
C ALA A 221 -11.09 -55.27 -2.02
N TRP A 222 -9.86 -55.76 -1.88
CA TRP A 222 -8.94 -55.46 -0.76
C TRP A 222 -8.01 -54.29 -1.03
N VAL A 223 -7.92 -53.84 -2.28
CA VAL A 223 -7.00 -52.77 -2.73
C VAL A 223 -7.74 -51.47 -3.06
N GLY A 224 -9.08 -51.50 -3.13
CA GLY A 224 -9.92 -50.36 -3.52
C GLY A 224 -9.87 -50.08 -5.03
N GLY A 225 -10.87 -49.37 -5.55
CA GLY A 225 -10.87 -49.01 -6.97
C GLY A 225 -9.93 -47.84 -7.24
N ILE A 226 -8.92 -48.00 -8.09
CA ILE A 226 -8.05 -46.89 -8.52
C ILE A 226 -8.39 -46.53 -9.96
N TYR A 227 -8.80 -45.28 -10.19
CA TYR A 227 -9.04 -44.75 -11.53
C TYR A 227 -8.17 -43.53 -11.78
N GLU A 228 -7.80 -43.30 -13.03
CA GLU A 228 -7.09 -42.10 -13.44
C GLU A 228 -8.03 -40.89 -13.46
N THR A 229 -9.29 -41.05 -13.88
CA THR A 229 -10.25 -39.94 -14.03
C THR A 229 -11.66 -40.26 -13.54
N TYR A 230 -12.46 -39.23 -13.27
CA TYR A 230 -13.88 -39.43 -12.96
C TYR A 230 -14.64 -40.10 -14.10
N ALA A 231 -14.24 -39.90 -15.36
CA ALA A 231 -14.91 -40.56 -16.48
C ALA A 231 -14.74 -42.09 -16.41
N GLN A 232 -13.55 -42.56 -16.04
CA GLN A 232 -13.29 -43.99 -15.82
C GLN A 232 -14.06 -44.51 -14.59
N MET A 233 -14.08 -43.74 -13.50
CA MET A 233 -14.87 -44.07 -12.30
C MET A 233 -16.36 -44.17 -12.62
N ARG A 234 -16.92 -43.20 -13.35
CA ARG A 234 -18.34 -43.21 -13.75
C ARG A 234 -18.70 -44.39 -14.64
N ALA A 235 -17.80 -44.77 -15.55
CA ALA A 235 -18.02 -45.89 -16.47
C ALA A 235 -17.96 -47.26 -15.78
N THR A 236 -17.51 -47.34 -14.52
CA THR A 236 -17.42 -48.61 -13.82
C THR A 236 -18.80 -49.13 -13.39
N THR A 237 -18.93 -50.44 -13.38
CA THR A 237 -20.05 -51.18 -12.77
C THR A 237 -19.62 -51.97 -11.53
N LYS A 238 -18.34 -51.89 -11.18
CA LYS A 238 -17.79 -52.54 -9.98
C LYS A 238 -17.93 -51.62 -8.78
N THR A 239 -18.37 -52.18 -7.66
CA THR A 239 -18.52 -51.47 -6.39
C THR A 239 -17.32 -51.75 -5.49
N TYR A 240 -16.70 -50.70 -4.95
CA TYR A 240 -15.62 -50.81 -3.98
C TYR A 240 -15.97 -49.96 -2.75
N PRO A 241 -15.62 -50.38 -1.51
CA PRO A 241 -15.86 -49.56 -0.32
C PRO A 241 -15.18 -48.18 -0.40
N GLN A 242 -14.04 -48.13 -1.08
CA GLN A 242 -13.27 -46.92 -1.31
C GLN A 242 -12.72 -46.90 -2.74
N VAL A 243 -12.72 -45.70 -3.33
CA VAL A 243 -12.17 -45.44 -4.65
C VAL A 243 -11.18 -44.27 -4.57
N ALA A 244 -10.04 -44.39 -5.25
CA ALA A 244 -9.07 -43.31 -5.39
C ALA A 244 -8.99 -42.85 -6.85
N ILE A 245 -8.90 -41.53 -7.04
CA ILE A 245 -8.54 -40.91 -8.30
C ILE A 245 -7.06 -40.54 -8.26
N SER A 246 -6.28 -40.94 -9.27
CA SER A 246 -4.82 -40.79 -9.27
C SER A 246 -4.30 -39.59 -10.05
N LYS A 247 -5.05 -39.04 -11.01
CA LYS A 247 -4.51 -37.95 -11.86
C LYS A 247 -4.35 -36.63 -11.07
N PRO A 248 -3.18 -35.98 -11.18
CA PRO A 248 -2.91 -34.72 -10.52
C PRO A 248 -3.96 -33.63 -10.81
N GLY A 249 -4.29 -32.83 -9.80
CA GLY A 249 -5.31 -31.78 -9.85
C GLY A 249 -6.71 -32.25 -9.44
N PHE A 250 -7.05 -33.51 -9.66
CA PHE A 250 -8.33 -34.08 -9.22
C PHE A 250 -8.19 -35.39 -8.44
N CYS A 251 -6.95 -35.72 -8.06
CA CYS A 251 -6.68 -36.85 -7.20
C CYS A 251 -7.41 -36.72 -5.86
N GLY A 252 -7.66 -37.87 -5.24
CA GLY A 252 -8.30 -37.93 -3.93
C GLY A 252 -9.09 -39.22 -3.74
N VAL A 253 -9.54 -39.39 -2.51
CA VAL A 253 -10.19 -40.61 -2.05
C VAL A 253 -11.69 -40.36 -1.91
N PHE A 254 -12.49 -41.34 -2.28
CA PHE A 254 -13.94 -41.32 -2.22
C PHE A 254 -14.44 -42.56 -1.46
N GLU A 255 -15.42 -42.36 -0.60
CA GLU A 255 -16.07 -43.42 0.17
C GLU A 255 -17.41 -43.77 -0.46
N TYR A 256 -17.69 -45.07 -0.55
CA TYR A 256 -18.97 -45.56 -1.02
C TYR A 256 -20.05 -45.34 0.05
N VAL A 257 -21.18 -44.74 -0.33
CA VAL A 257 -22.30 -44.47 0.59
C VAL A 257 -23.59 -45.20 0.19
N GLY A 258 -23.52 -46.12 -0.77
CA GLY A 258 -24.68 -46.87 -1.27
C GLY A 258 -25.25 -46.34 -2.58
N ALA A 259 -26.14 -47.11 -3.20
CA ALA A 259 -27.01 -46.65 -4.30
C ALA A 259 -28.25 -45.93 -3.73
N VAL A 260 -28.01 -44.86 -2.97
CA VAL A 260 -29.04 -44.15 -2.20
C VAL A 260 -29.58 -42.91 -2.95
N SER A 261 -30.88 -42.67 -2.84
CA SER A 261 -31.52 -41.46 -3.40
C SER A 261 -31.19 -40.21 -2.59
N GLY A 262 -31.01 -39.07 -3.25
CA GLY A 262 -30.78 -37.76 -2.61
C GLY A 262 -29.43 -37.12 -2.91
N TYR A 263 -28.52 -37.87 -3.54
CA TYR A 263 -27.28 -37.34 -4.08
C TYR A 263 -27.42 -37.00 -5.57
N ILE A 264 -26.69 -35.97 -5.99
CA ILE A 264 -26.55 -35.58 -7.39
C ILE A 264 -25.05 -35.63 -7.71
N ASP A 265 -24.68 -36.29 -8.80
CA ASP A 265 -23.29 -36.23 -9.30
C ASP A 265 -22.98 -34.78 -9.64
N ASN A 266 -22.07 -34.18 -8.87
CA ASN A 266 -21.67 -32.78 -9.04
C ASN A 266 -20.30 -32.65 -9.70
N GLY A 267 -19.69 -33.77 -10.09
CA GLY A 267 -18.42 -33.80 -10.79
C GLY A 267 -17.20 -33.36 -10.01
N GLY A 268 -17.27 -33.29 -8.68
CA GLY A 268 -16.12 -32.97 -7.83
C GLY A 268 -16.13 -33.68 -6.48
N THR A 269 -17.14 -33.43 -5.65
CA THR A 269 -17.26 -34.02 -4.30
C THR A 269 -18.20 -35.21 -4.24
N VAL A 270 -19.10 -35.36 -5.21
CA VAL A 270 -20.01 -36.50 -5.36
C VAL A 270 -19.90 -37.02 -6.78
N ILE A 271 -19.57 -38.30 -6.92
CA ILE A 271 -19.52 -39.01 -8.20
C ILE A 271 -20.50 -40.17 -8.12
N ILE A 272 -21.37 -40.31 -9.13
CA ILE A 272 -22.32 -41.41 -9.24
C ILE A 272 -21.93 -42.27 -10.44
N THR A 273 -21.74 -43.56 -10.22
CA THR A 273 -21.36 -44.49 -11.29
C THR A 273 -22.55 -44.82 -12.20
N SER A 274 -22.27 -45.43 -13.35
CA SER A 274 -23.30 -45.92 -14.27
C SER A 274 -24.22 -46.98 -13.64
N GLY A 275 -23.74 -47.68 -12.59
CA GLY A 275 -24.54 -48.61 -11.79
C GLY A 275 -25.44 -47.93 -10.74
N GLY A 276 -25.34 -46.62 -10.56
CA GLY A 276 -26.09 -45.87 -9.55
C GLY A 276 -25.40 -45.78 -8.18
N ASP A 277 -24.18 -46.31 -8.05
CA ASP A 277 -23.41 -46.24 -6.80
C ASP A 277 -22.93 -44.81 -6.53
N VAL A 278 -23.17 -44.31 -5.32
CA VAL A 278 -22.77 -42.97 -4.89
C VAL A 278 -21.45 -43.04 -4.14
N TYR A 279 -20.52 -42.18 -4.55
CA TYR A 279 -19.22 -42.00 -3.92
C TYR A 279 -19.01 -40.56 -3.50
N VAL A 280 -18.64 -40.35 -2.24
CA VAL A 280 -18.43 -39.03 -1.65
C VAL A 280 -16.96 -38.82 -1.36
N ARG A 281 -16.40 -37.71 -1.86
CA ARG A 281 -15.01 -37.32 -1.68
C ARG A 281 -14.71 -37.11 -0.20
N GLN A 282 -13.64 -37.73 0.27
CA GLN A 282 -13.09 -37.55 1.60
C GLN A 282 -12.07 -36.41 1.57
N PHE A 283 -12.33 -35.35 2.32
CA PHE A 283 -11.43 -34.22 2.47
C PHE A 283 -11.74 -33.44 3.74
N THR A 284 -10.78 -32.65 4.20
CA THR A 284 -10.94 -31.70 5.31
C THR A 284 -10.42 -30.34 4.87
N GLY A 285 -11.13 -29.26 5.26
CA GLY A 285 -10.73 -27.89 4.92
C GLY A 285 -11.42 -27.37 3.66
N MET A 286 -10.69 -26.64 2.83
CA MET A 286 -11.24 -25.92 1.66
C MET A 286 -11.63 -26.87 0.53
N TYR A 287 -12.64 -26.50 -0.24
CA TYR A 287 -12.92 -27.12 -1.53
C TYR A 287 -11.84 -26.72 -2.54
N ASP A 288 -11.45 -27.62 -3.45
CA ASP A 288 -10.48 -27.29 -4.50
C ASP A 288 -11.17 -27.23 -5.86
N SER A 289 -11.13 -26.07 -6.53
CA SER A 289 -11.78 -25.90 -7.84
C SER A 289 -11.21 -26.82 -8.93
N ARG A 290 -9.99 -27.33 -8.78
CA ARG A 290 -9.41 -28.33 -9.70
C ARG A 290 -10.19 -29.65 -9.69
N TRP A 291 -10.95 -29.93 -8.63
CA TRP A 291 -11.86 -31.07 -8.59
C TRP A 291 -13.00 -30.98 -9.61
N TRP A 292 -13.34 -29.80 -10.12
CA TRP A 292 -14.31 -29.62 -11.21
C TRP A 292 -13.63 -29.36 -12.56
N GLY A 293 -12.31 -29.55 -12.63
CA GLY A 293 -11.53 -29.40 -13.86
C GLY A 293 -11.03 -27.98 -14.12
N VAL A 294 -10.97 -27.11 -13.12
CA VAL A 294 -10.28 -25.81 -13.28
C VAL A 294 -8.81 -26.07 -13.58
N VAL A 295 -8.32 -25.47 -14.65
CA VAL A 295 -6.94 -25.65 -15.12
C VAL A 295 -6.14 -24.40 -14.79
N GLU A 296 -5.00 -24.62 -14.14
CA GLU A 296 -3.97 -23.63 -13.93
C GLU A 296 -3.27 -23.33 -15.27
N SER A 297 -3.74 -22.33 -16.01
CA SER A 297 -3.25 -22.06 -17.37
C SER A 297 -3.64 -20.68 -17.88
N LEU A 298 -2.68 -19.98 -18.49
CA LEU A 298 -2.93 -18.76 -19.26
C LEU A 298 -3.54 -19.00 -20.64
N MET A 299 -3.74 -20.27 -21.03
CA MET A 299 -4.20 -20.66 -22.36
C MET A 299 -5.57 -21.38 -22.33
N VAL A 300 -5.94 -21.97 -21.19
CA VAL A 300 -7.16 -22.76 -21.06
C VAL A 300 -8.23 -21.96 -20.34
N ASN A 301 -9.36 -21.76 -21.03
CA ASN A 301 -10.53 -21.13 -20.44
C ASN A 301 -11.22 -22.08 -19.46
N SER A 302 -11.21 -21.73 -18.18
CA SER A 302 -11.77 -22.52 -17.08
C SER A 302 -13.13 -21.99 -16.61
N THR A 303 -13.80 -21.16 -17.42
CA THR A 303 -15.10 -20.57 -17.04
C THR A 303 -16.08 -21.63 -16.55
N ASP A 304 -16.27 -22.68 -17.33
CA ASP A 304 -17.32 -23.68 -17.12
C ASP A 304 -17.02 -24.50 -15.86
N ALA A 305 -15.76 -24.91 -15.70
CA ALA A 305 -15.28 -25.63 -14.53
C ALA A 305 -15.36 -24.81 -13.24
N LEU A 306 -14.95 -23.54 -13.29
CA LEU A 306 -14.96 -22.67 -12.12
C LEU A 306 -16.39 -22.30 -11.70
N GLN A 307 -17.29 -22.07 -12.66
CA GLN A 307 -18.70 -21.83 -12.35
C GLN A 307 -19.35 -23.09 -11.73
N ALA A 308 -19.05 -24.29 -12.26
CA ALA A 308 -19.54 -25.55 -11.70
C ALA A 308 -19.05 -25.78 -10.27
N ALA A 309 -17.78 -25.45 -9.99
CA ALA A 309 -17.22 -25.51 -8.64
C ALA A 309 -17.96 -24.57 -7.67
N ILE A 310 -18.16 -23.30 -8.07
CA ILE A 310 -18.88 -22.32 -7.25
C ILE A 310 -20.30 -22.77 -6.95
N ASN A 311 -21.04 -23.21 -7.97
CA ASN A 311 -22.41 -23.67 -7.81
C ASN A 311 -22.47 -24.88 -6.86
N SER A 312 -21.55 -25.84 -7.02
CA SER A 312 -21.49 -27.01 -6.15
C SER A 312 -21.21 -26.65 -4.69
N VAL A 313 -20.26 -25.75 -4.43
CA VAL A 313 -19.96 -25.30 -3.06
C VAL A 313 -21.14 -24.55 -2.44
N HIS A 314 -21.83 -23.72 -3.23
CA HIS A 314 -23.05 -23.05 -2.79
C HIS A 314 -24.15 -24.06 -2.39
N ASP A 315 -24.41 -25.04 -3.25
CA ASP A 315 -25.44 -26.06 -3.04
C ASP A 315 -25.14 -26.96 -1.82
N LEU A 316 -23.86 -27.14 -1.50
CA LEU A 316 -23.39 -27.85 -0.30
C LEU A 316 -23.45 -27.01 1.00
N GLY A 317 -23.95 -25.77 0.92
CA GLY A 317 -24.13 -24.88 2.08
C GLY A 317 -23.16 -23.71 2.17
N GLY A 318 -22.23 -23.57 1.22
CA GLY A 318 -21.19 -22.54 1.20
C GLY A 318 -19.85 -23.02 1.77
N GLY A 319 -18.88 -22.12 1.80
CA GLY A 319 -17.53 -22.39 2.27
C GLY A 319 -16.44 -21.73 1.42
N GLU A 320 -15.21 -22.10 1.69
CA GLU A 320 -14.03 -21.59 0.97
C GLU A 320 -13.69 -22.49 -0.22
N LEU A 321 -13.61 -21.89 -1.41
CA LEU A 321 -13.23 -22.54 -2.66
C LEU A 321 -11.86 -22.04 -3.10
N PHE A 322 -10.88 -22.94 -3.07
CA PHE A 322 -9.53 -22.68 -3.56
C PHE A 322 -9.49 -22.52 -5.08
N VAL A 323 -8.83 -21.47 -5.55
CA VAL A 323 -8.60 -21.16 -6.96
C VAL A 323 -7.09 -21.26 -7.24
N PRO A 324 -6.66 -22.11 -8.20
CA PRO A 324 -5.25 -22.24 -8.56
C PRO A 324 -4.76 -20.99 -9.31
N LYS A 325 -3.45 -20.88 -9.52
CA LYS A 325 -2.88 -19.72 -10.23
C LYS A 325 -3.33 -19.63 -11.70
N ASN A 326 -3.30 -18.41 -12.24
CA ASN A 326 -3.51 -18.14 -13.67
C ASN A 326 -4.78 -18.78 -14.26
N VAL A 327 -5.96 -18.35 -13.82
CA VAL A 327 -7.24 -18.92 -14.29
C VAL A 327 -7.88 -17.98 -15.31
N ILE A 328 -8.02 -18.43 -16.55
CA ILE A 328 -8.66 -17.66 -17.62
C ILE A 328 -10.17 -17.87 -17.61
N VAL A 329 -10.92 -16.78 -17.64
CA VAL A 329 -12.39 -16.77 -17.74
C VAL A 329 -12.83 -15.76 -18.80
N SER A 330 -13.95 -15.99 -19.49
CA SER A 330 -14.35 -15.06 -20.58
C SER A 330 -15.84 -14.91 -20.83
N GLN A 331 -16.68 -15.73 -20.20
CA GLN A 331 -18.12 -15.73 -20.42
C GLN A 331 -18.82 -16.16 -19.14
N THR A 332 -20.14 -15.99 -19.06
CA THR A 332 -20.95 -16.49 -17.94
C THR A 332 -21.78 -17.70 -18.38
N LYS A 333 -21.89 -18.68 -17.50
CA LYS A 333 -22.72 -19.89 -17.70
C LYS A 333 -24.01 -19.90 -16.90
N ASP A 334 -24.10 -19.03 -15.91
CA ASP A 334 -25.28 -18.90 -15.07
C ASP A 334 -26.24 -17.85 -15.62
N THR A 335 -27.53 -18.17 -15.56
CA THR A 335 -28.60 -17.23 -15.86
C THR A 335 -29.22 -16.74 -14.56
N GLY A 336 -29.79 -15.55 -14.60
CA GLY A 336 -30.47 -14.93 -13.48
C GLY A 336 -30.82 -13.48 -13.82
N PRO A 337 -31.89 -12.94 -13.23
CA PRO A 337 -32.17 -11.51 -13.35
C PRO A 337 -31.11 -10.75 -12.56
N THR A 338 -30.64 -9.64 -13.12
CA THR A 338 -29.91 -8.62 -12.38
C THR A 338 -30.45 -7.25 -12.69
N VAL A 339 -30.38 -6.37 -11.70
CA VAL A 339 -30.75 -4.96 -11.88
C VAL A 339 -29.66 -4.24 -12.68
N GLN A 340 -30.08 -3.48 -13.69
CA GLN A 340 -29.23 -2.52 -14.40
C GLN A 340 -29.86 -1.13 -14.29
N ILE A 341 -29.03 -0.14 -13.94
CA ILE A 341 -29.46 1.26 -13.82
C ILE A 341 -29.07 2.00 -15.10
N LYS A 342 -30.05 2.61 -15.77
CA LYS A 342 -29.85 3.41 -16.98
C LYS A 342 -29.41 4.83 -16.63
N GLY A 343 -28.93 5.57 -17.64
CA GLY A 343 -28.47 6.96 -17.48
C GLY A 343 -29.56 7.93 -17.02
N ASP A 344 -30.84 7.63 -17.26
CA ASP A 344 -32.01 8.39 -16.80
C ASP A 344 -32.46 8.02 -15.37
N GLY A 345 -31.72 7.09 -14.74
CA GLY A 345 -32.02 6.57 -13.42
C GLY A 345 -33.00 5.41 -13.42
N SER A 346 -33.75 5.15 -14.48
CA SER A 346 -34.66 3.99 -14.52
C SER A 346 -33.88 2.68 -14.44
N TYR A 347 -34.52 1.61 -13.96
CA TYR A 347 -33.88 0.29 -13.93
C TYR A 347 -34.58 -0.72 -14.82
N THR A 348 -33.80 -1.69 -15.31
CA THR A 348 -34.30 -2.88 -16.01
C THR A 348 -33.70 -4.14 -15.41
N LEU A 349 -34.37 -5.27 -15.61
CA LEU A 349 -33.79 -6.58 -15.34
C LEU A 349 -33.08 -7.07 -16.60
N GLU A 350 -31.79 -7.38 -16.47
CA GLU A 350 -30.98 -7.94 -17.53
C GLU A 350 -30.46 -9.35 -17.14
N PRO A 351 -30.19 -10.24 -18.11
CA PRO A 351 -29.60 -11.54 -17.82
C PRO A 351 -28.14 -11.44 -17.37
N LEU A 352 -27.77 -12.16 -16.32
CA LEU A 352 -26.38 -12.26 -15.85
C LEU A 352 -25.39 -12.74 -16.93
N THR A 353 -25.86 -13.56 -17.89
CA THR A 353 -25.05 -14.04 -19.03
C THR A 353 -24.49 -12.92 -19.89
N THR A 354 -25.00 -11.69 -19.76
CA THR A 354 -24.50 -10.49 -20.45
C THR A 354 -23.56 -9.65 -19.60
N GLN A 355 -23.53 -9.87 -18.29
CA GLN A 355 -22.88 -8.96 -17.32
C GLN A 355 -21.56 -9.49 -16.78
N GLY A 356 -21.44 -10.79 -16.54
CA GLY A 356 -20.27 -11.38 -15.88
C GLY A 356 -19.42 -12.28 -16.78
N CYS A 357 -18.27 -12.70 -16.23
CA CYS A 357 -17.59 -13.94 -16.55
C CYS A 357 -17.94 -14.97 -15.47
N ILE A 358 -17.46 -14.81 -14.24
CA ILE A 358 -17.80 -15.73 -13.15
C ILE A 358 -18.81 -15.10 -12.20
N ILE A 359 -19.79 -15.89 -11.77
CA ILE A 359 -20.78 -15.50 -10.76
C ILE A 359 -20.46 -16.22 -9.46
N LEU A 360 -19.91 -15.48 -8.50
CA LEU A 360 -19.76 -15.93 -7.13
C LEU A 360 -21.13 -15.90 -6.43
N LYS A 361 -21.57 -17.06 -5.96
CA LYS A 361 -22.83 -17.21 -5.23
C LYS A 361 -22.63 -16.93 -3.75
N SER A 362 -23.70 -16.49 -3.11
CA SER A 362 -23.66 -16.21 -1.68
C SER A 362 -23.29 -17.43 -0.83
N GLY A 363 -22.52 -17.19 0.22
CA GLY A 363 -21.96 -18.21 1.10
C GLY A 363 -20.64 -18.80 0.59
N VAL A 364 -20.19 -18.44 -0.61
CA VAL A 364 -18.92 -18.93 -1.17
C VAL A 364 -17.85 -17.83 -1.11
N THR A 365 -16.66 -18.18 -0.63
CA THR A 365 -15.47 -17.32 -0.65
C THR A 365 -14.43 -17.93 -1.57
N LEU A 366 -13.97 -17.20 -2.58
CA LEU A 366 -12.84 -17.64 -3.41
C LEU A 366 -11.54 -17.34 -2.67
N VAL A 367 -10.68 -18.36 -2.54
CA VAL A 367 -9.41 -18.26 -1.83
C VAL A 367 -8.26 -18.61 -2.77
N GLY A 368 -7.25 -17.75 -2.87
CA GLY A 368 -6.02 -18.02 -3.60
C GLY A 368 -4.80 -18.24 -2.70
N GLU A 369 -3.63 -18.37 -3.32
CA GLU A 369 -2.32 -18.46 -2.64
C GLU A 369 -1.68 -17.08 -2.39
N GLY A 370 -2.31 -16.03 -2.90
CA GLY A 370 -1.85 -14.65 -2.80
C GLY A 370 -2.21 -13.85 -4.06
N PRO A 371 -2.46 -12.53 -3.94
CA PRO A 371 -2.98 -11.73 -5.04
C PRO A 371 -1.99 -11.47 -6.19
N ASN A 372 -0.71 -11.80 -6.00
CA ASN A 372 0.32 -11.79 -7.06
C ASN A 372 0.61 -13.18 -7.63
N VAL A 373 -0.04 -14.23 -7.11
CA VAL A 373 0.16 -15.63 -7.50
C VAL A 373 -1.11 -16.16 -8.15
N THR A 374 -2.24 -16.12 -7.43
CA THR A 374 -3.54 -16.51 -7.94
C THR A 374 -4.23 -15.34 -8.60
N THR A 375 -4.43 -15.38 -9.92
CA THR A 375 -5.15 -14.33 -10.66
C THR A 375 -6.24 -14.93 -11.54
N ILE A 376 -7.46 -14.41 -11.42
CA ILE A 376 -8.55 -14.64 -12.37
C ILE A 376 -8.46 -13.58 -13.47
N ILE A 377 -8.30 -14.02 -14.71
CA ILE A 377 -7.96 -13.15 -15.84
C ILE A 377 -9.07 -13.20 -16.88
N ASN A 378 -9.59 -12.03 -17.25
CA ASN A 378 -10.52 -11.86 -18.37
C ASN A 378 -9.81 -11.19 -19.56
N PRO A 379 -9.25 -11.97 -20.51
CA PRO A 379 -8.48 -11.43 -21.62
C PRO A 379 -9.32 -10.93 -22.80
N SER A 380 -10.58 -11.36 -22.90
CA SER A 380 -11.33 -11.33 -24.17
C SER A 380 -12.70 -10.65 -24.10
N SER A 381 -13.12 -10.19 -22.92
CA SER A 381 -14.42 -9.52 -22.76
C SER A 381 -14.31 -8.25 -21.91
N PRO A 382 -13.73 -7.15 -22.45
CA PRO A 382 -13.52 -5.90 -21.71
C PRO A 382 -14.83 -5.27 -21.21
N ASN A 383 -15.98 -5.64 -21.76
CA ASN A 383 -17.28 -5.08 -21.34
C ASN A 383 -17.95 -5.87 -20.20
N ARG A 384 -17.46 -7.06 -19.87
CA ARG A 384 -18.02 -7.93 -18.83
C ARG A 384 -17.29 -7.73 -17.51
N ILE A 385 -18.00 -7.98 -16.42
CA ILE A 385 -17.46 -8.04 -15.07
C ILE A 385 -16.69 -9.34 -14.92
N THR A 386 -15.44 -9.30 -14.48
CA THR A 386 -14.61 -10.50 -14.37
C THR A 386 -15.11 -11.41 -13.26
N VAL A 387 -15.39 -10.85 -12.07
CA VAL A 387 -16.05 -11.57 -10.96
C VAL A 387 -17.27 -10.81 -10.47
N VAL A 388 -18.44 -11.44 -10.57
CA VAL A 388 -19.70 -10.93 -10.05
C VAL A 388 -19.95 -11.51 -8.66
N LEU A 389 -20.14 -10.65 -7.67
CA LEU A 389 -20.64 -11.03 -6.35
C LEU A 389 -22.18 -10.95 -6.39
N TYR A 390 -22.87 -12.09 -6.43
CA TYR A 390 -24.31 -12.12 -6.69
C TYR A 390 -25.12 -12.46 -5.45
N ASP A 391 -26.11 -11.60 -5.13
CA ASP A 391 -27.08 -11.78 -4.04
C ASP A 391 -26.46 -12.28 -2.72
N MET A 392 -25.43 -11.59 -2.24
CA MET A 392 -24.56 -12.04 -1.13
C MET A 392 -25.24 -11.99 0.25
N GLN A 393 -26.42 -12.59 0.40
CA GLN A 393 -27.25 -12.61 1.60
C GLN A 393 -26.72 -13.50 2.74
N LYS A 394 -25.93 -14.52 2.40
CA LYS A 394 -25.23 -15.47 3.28
C LYS A 394 -23.73 -15.15 3.39
N GLY A 395 -23.29 -13.94 3.04
CA GLY A 395 -21.86 -13.60 2.99
C GLY A 395 -21.12 -14.23 1.80
N GLY A 396 -19.82 -14.42 1.99
CA GLY A 396 -18.86 -14.85 0.97
C GLY A 396 -17.89 -13.74 0.58
N GLY A 397 -17.07 -13.94 -0.45
CA GLY A 397 -16.18 -12.90 -0.95
C GLY A 397 -14.89 -13.41 -1.57
N LEU A 398 -13.81 -12.65 -1.39
CA LEU A 398 -12.52 -12.90 -2.04
C LEU A 398 -11.41 -12.83 -1.00
N ARG A 399 -10.49 -13.80 -1.03
CA ARG A 399 -9.33 -13.82 -0.15
C ARG A 399 -8.07 -14.24 -0.91
N ASN A 400 -6.95 -13.54 -0.68
CA ASN A 400 -5.65 -13.93 -1.25
C ASN A 400 -5.64 -14.07 -2.79
N ILE A 401 -6.34 -13.19 -3.51
CA ILE A 401 -6.59 -13.37 -4.95
C ILE A 401 -6.48 -12.08 -5.76
N GLY A 402 -5.95 -12.21 -6.97
CA GLY A 402 -5.88 -11.19 -8.01
C GLY A 402 -7.04 -11.31 -9.00
N VAL A 403 -7.53 -10.18 -9.50
CA VAL A 403 -8.51 -10.11 -10.58
C VAL A 403 -8.02 -9.13 -11.63
N GLN A 404 -7.92 -9.58 -12.88
CA GLN A 404 -7.37 -8.80 -13.98
C GLN A 404 -8.35 -8.68 -15.16
N GLY A 405 -8.42 -7.49 -15.75
CA GLY A 405 -9.16 -7.24 -16.98
C GLY A 405 -10.67 -7.09 -16.75
N GLY A 406 -11.39 -6.77 -17.83
CA GLY A 406 -12.82 -6.48 -17.79
C GLY A 406 -13.20 -5.33 -16.85
N LYS A 407 -14.44 -5.34 -16.37
CA LYS A 407 -14.84 -4.58 -15.17
C LYS A 407 -14.45 -5.47 -13.98
N GLY A 408 -13.52 -5.07 -13.11
CA GLY A 408 -12.82 -6.00 -12.21
C GLY A 408 -13.73 -6.91 -11.38
N VAL A 409 -14.18 -6.41 -10.23
CA VAL A 409 -15.14 -7.10 -9.35
C VAL A 409 -16.35 -6.20 -9.17
N GLN A 410 -17.56 -6.74 -9.31
CA GLN A 410 -18.76 -5.96 -9.04
C GLN A 410 -19.84 -6.79 -8.36
N THR A 411 -20.61 -6.12 -7.53
CA THR A 411 -21.83 -6.64 -6.94
C THR A 411 -22.97 -6.58 -7.96
N GLN A 412 -23.76 -7.64 -8.04
CA GLN A 412 -25.00 -7.68 -8.80
C GLN A 412 -26.10 -8.23 -7.91
N ALA A 413 -27.31 -7.73 -8.09
CA ALA A 413 -28.44 -8.10 -7.27
C ALA A 413 -29.65 -8.43 -8.14
N SER A 414 -30.40 -9.46 -7.76
CA SER A 414 -31.63 -9.87 -8.44
C SER A 414 -32.77 -8.85 -8.29
N SER A 415 -32.70 -7.99 -7.27
CA SER A 415 -33.56 -6.82 -7.07
C SER A 415 -32.85 -5.74 -6.24
N LEU A 416 -33.40 -4.53 -6.16
CA LEU A 416 -32.84 -3.43 -5.36
C LEU A 416 -32.82 -3.72 -3.85
N ASP A 417 -33.70 -4.61 -3.37
CA ASP A 417 -33.92 -4.90 -1.95
C ASP A 417 -33.10 -6.09 -1.42
N VAL A 418 -32.17 -6.62 -2.24
CA VAL A 418 -31.28 -7.67 -1.80
C VAL A 418 -30.21 -7.12 -0.87
N TRP A 419 -30.08 -7.75 0.30
CA TRP A 419 -28.98 -7.47 1.21
C TRP A 419 -27.69 -8.18 0.79
N MET A 420 -26.69 -7.37 0.44
CA MET A 420 -25.30 -7.77 0.29
C MET A 420 -24.66 -7.64 1.67
N ARG A 421 -24.53 -8.75 2.40
CA ARG A 421 -24.16 -8.70 3.82
C ARG A 421 -23.05 -9.67 4.17
N ASP A 422 -22.33 -9.36 5.23
CA ASP A 422 -21.30 -10.22 5.82
C ASP A 422 -20.24 -10.65 4.78
N MET A 423 -20.02 -9.82 3.76
CA MET A 423 -18.99 -10.06 2.77
C MET A 423 -17.62 -9.70 3.33
N ALA A 424 -16.64 -10.55 3.05
CA ALA A 424 -15.25 -10.31 3.36
C ALA A 424 -14.41 -10.33 2.08
N LEU A 425 -13.87 -9.16 1.72
CA LEU A 425 -12.88 -9.03 0.66
C LEU A 425 -11.56 -8.66 1.31
N ASP A 426 -10.62 -9.61 1.35
CA ASP A 426 -9.38 -9.45 2.11
C ASP A 426 -8.15 -9.89 1.32
N TYR A 427 -7.05 -9.15 1.45
CA TYR A 427 -5.77 -9.50 0.82
C TYR A 427 -5.89 -9.75 -0.70
N PHE A 428 -6.49 -8.81 -1.41
CA PHE A 428 -6.82 -8.96 -2.83
C PHE A 428 -6.22 -7.85 -3.70
N ARG A 429 -6.07 -8.13 -5.00
CA ARG A 429 -5.63 -7.15 -6.00
C ARG A 429 -6.61 -7.10 -7.17
N ILE A 430 -6.94 -5.91 -7.64
CA ILE A 430 -7.72 -5.74 -8.88
C ILE A 430 -6.92 -4.83 -9.80
N PHE A 431 -6.69 -5.23 -11.03
CA PHE A 431 -5.82 -4.45 -11.91
C PHE A 431 -6.10 -4.55 -13.39
N ASP A 432 -5.62 -3.54 -14.12
CA ASP A 432 -5.75 -3.42 -15.57
C ASP A 432 -7.20 -3.55 -16.05
N THR A 433 -8.11 -2.85 -15.37
CA THR A 433 -9.55 -2.92 -15.67
C THR A 433 -9.95 -1.88 -16.69
N THR A 434 -10.91 -2.23 -17.55
CA THR A 434 -11.51 -1.35 -18.57
C THR A 434 -12.65 -0.48 -18.02
N SER A 435 -12.97 -0.62 -16.74
CA SER A 435 -13.99 0.15 -16.01
C SER A 435 -13.58 0.24 -14.54
N TYR A 436 -14.53 0.16 -13.61
CA TYR A 436 -14.29 0.16 -12.17
C TYR A 436 -13.38 -1.00 -11.75
N GLY A 437 -12.59 -0.78 -10.70
CA GLY A 437 -11.89 -1.85 -10.00
C GLY A 437 -12.87 -2.71 -9.20
N LEU A 438 -13.37 -2.18 -8.09
CA LEU A 438 -14.44 -2.77 -7.27
C LEU A 438 -15.70 -1.90 -7.33
N GLY A 439 -16.76 -2.40 -7.97
CA GLY A 439 -18.05 -1.71 -8.06
C GLY A 439 -19.11 -2.30 -7.13
N MET A 440 -19.36 -1.63 -6.01
CA MET A 440 -20.44 -1.90 -5.05
C MET A 440 -21.62 -0.98 -5.34
N GLN A 441 -22.29 -1.25 -6.46
CA GLN A 441 -23.18 -0.29 -7.08
C GLN A 441 -24.67 -0.51 -6.78
N ILE A 442 -25.07 -1.76 -6.52
CA ILE A 442 -26.48 -2.16 -6.45
C ILE A 442 -26.66 -3.08 -5.24
N GLY A 443 -27.80 -2.95 -4.55
CA GLY A 443 -28.14 -3.72 -3.34
C GLY A 443 -27.98 -2.93 -2.05
N LEU A 444 -28.41 -3.56 -0.96
CA LEU A 444 -28.37 -3.03 0.41
C LEU A 444 -27.16 -3.60 1.16
N TYR A 445 -26.25 -2.75 1.61
CA TYR A 445 -25.00 -3.20 2.21
C TYR A 445 -25.06 -3.24 3.73
N LEU A 446 -24.74 -4.39 4.33
CA LEU A 446 -24.71 -4.56 5.78
C LEU A 446 -23.46 -5.33 6.23
N ASN A 447 -22.71 -4.79 7.18
CA ASN A 447 -21.60 -5.51 7.83
C ASN A 447 -20.57 -6.09 6.83
N ASN A 448 -20.16 -5.29 5.84
CA ASN A 448 -19.18 -5.74 4.84
C ASN A 448 -17.80 -5.16 5.15
N ARG A 449 -16.76 -5.99 5.00
CA ARG A 449 -15.37 -5.62 5.24
C ARG A 449 -14.55 -5.76 3.96
N ILE A 450 -13.85 -4.68 3.62
CA ILE A 450 -12.90 -4.61 2.50
C ILE A 450 -11.56 -4.23 3.10
N SER A 451 -10.60 -5.15 3.12
CA SER A 451 -9.33 -4.97 3.80
C SER A 451 -8.14 -5.44 2.96
N ASN A 452 -6.97 -4.83 3.21
CA ASN A 452 -5.68 -5.27 2.67
C ASN A 452 -5.70 -5.40 1.14
N PHE A 453 -6.02 -4.31 0.44
CA PHE A 453 -6.26 -4.35 -0.99
C PHE A 453 -5.32 -3.48 -1.80
N HIS A 454 -5.10 -3.86 -3.06
CA HIS A 454 -4.44 -3.02 -4.04
C HIS A 454 -5.26 -2.97 -5.33
N ILE A 455 -5.80 -1.81 -5.68
CA ILE A 455 -6.51 -1.58 -6.93
C ILE A 455 -5.65 -0.67 -7.81
N TYR A 456 -5.23 -1.18 -8.96
CA TYR A 456 -4.19 -0.57 -9.79
C TYR A 456 -4.61 -0.45 -11.25
N ASN A 457 -4.34 0.69 -11.89
CA ASN A 457 -4.52 0.87 -13.34
C ASN A 457 -5.96 0.57 -13.81
N THR A 458 -6.91 1.34 -13.30
CA THR A 458 -8.32 1.21 -13.66
C THR A 458 -8.75 2.33 -14.62
N ALA A 459 -9.62 2.00 -15.58
CA ALA A 459 -10.16 3.00 -16.50
C ALA A 459 -11.02 4.05 -15.77
N GLN A 460 -11.80 3.63 -14.77
CA GLN A 460 -12.74 4.45 -13.98
C GLN A 460 -12.36 4.42 -12.49
N ASP A 461 -13.31 4.61 -11.56
CA ASP A 461 -13.06 4.61 -10.12
C ASP A 461 -12.37 3.30 -9.68
N ALA A 462 -11.43 3.41 -8.75
CA ALA A 462 -10.80 2.21 -8.21
C ALA A 462 -11.81 1.43 -7.35
N LEU A 463 -12.48 2.09 -6.42
CA LEU A 463 -13.57 1.52 -5.64
C LEU A 463 -14.76 2.48 -5.63
N ASP A 464 -15.91 1.97 -6.07
CA ASP A 464 -17.16 2.72 -6.10
C ASP A 464 -18.20 2.05 -5.20
N HIS A 465 -18.54 2.69 -4.08
CA HIS A 465 -19.61 2.27 -3.18
C HIS A 465 -20.79 3.21 -3.33
N LYS A 466 -21.77 2.86 -4.18
CA LYS A 466 -22.94 3.71 -4.47
C LYS A 466 -24.16 3.44 -3.59
N ALA A 467 -24.36 2.18 -3.18
CA ALA A 467 -25.53 1.70 -2.44
C ALA A 467 -26.89 2.25 -2.92
N ARG A 468 -27.59 1.45 -3.74
CA ARG A 468 -28.87 1.84 -4.36
C ARG A 468 -30.05 1.06 -3.76
N PRO A 469 -30.65 1.54 -2.64
CA PRO A 469 -31.82 0.93 -2.00
C PRO A 469 -33.14 1.30 -2.70
N ASN A 470 -34.18 0.48 -2.53
CA ASN A 470 -35.57 0.90 -2.76
C ASN A 470 -36.07 1.66 -1.51
N GLY A 471 -36.21 2.98 -1.57
CA GLY A 471 -36.64 3.79 -0.42
C GLY A 471 -35.57 3.97 0.68
N ASN A 472 -35.97 4.45 1.87
CA ASN A 472 -35.09 5.05 2.91
C ASN A 472 -34.25 4.05 3.75
N LEU A 473 -33.71 3.00 3.13
CA LEU A 473 -32.80 2.07 3.78
C LEU A 473 -31.35 2.54 3.61
N TYR A 474 -30.55 2.43 4.67
CA TYR A 474 -29.15 2.90 4.67
C TYR A 474 -28.18 1.73 4.82
N PRO A 475 -27.05 1.76 4.09
CA PRO A 475 -25.91 0.91 4.38
C PRO A 475 -25.40 1.14 5.80
N ILE A 476 -25.08 0.05 6.51
CA ILE A 476 -24.58 0.12 7.89
C ILE A 476 -23.41 -0.87 8.04
N GLY A 477 -22.40 -0.49 8.82
CA GLY A 477 -21.30 -1.39 9.17
C GLY A 477 -20.35 -1.69 8.01
N ILE A 478 -20.12 -0.73 7.11
CA ILE A 478 -19.19 -0.88 5.99
C ILE A 478 -17.83 -0.38 6.41
N THR A 479 -16.81 -1.24 6.31
CA THR A 479 -15.42 -0.91 6.66
C THR A 479 -14.49 -1.10 5.47
N ILE A 480 -13.68 -0.09 5.18
CA ILE A 480 -12.64 -0.10 4.13
C ILE A 480 -11.29 0.21 4.79
N GLU A 481 -10.35 -0.72 4.75
CA GLU A 481 -9.08 -0.54 5.46
C GLU A 481 -7.84 -1.10 4.77
N ASN A 482 -6.68 -0.52 5.10
CA ASN A 482 -5.35 -1.00 4.64
C ASN A 482 -5.30 -1.14 3.10
N GLY A 483 -5.71 -0.09 2.41
CA GLY A 483 -5.96 -0.10 0.97
C GLY A 483 -5.01 0.78 0.18
N ILE A 484 -4.68 0.37 -1.05
CA ILE A 484 -3.98 1.21 -2.02
C ILE A 484 -4.82 1.28 -3.30
N CYS A 485 -5.17 2.50 -3.72
CA CYS A 485 -5.73 2.80 -5.03
C CYS A 485 -4.71 3.60 -5.82
N GLU A 486 -4.24 3.07 -6.95
CA GLU A 486 -3.16 3.67 -7.73
C GLU A 486 -3.51 3.70 -9.23
N LYS A 487 -3.22 4.82 -9.90
CA LYS A 487 -3.44 4.99 -11.36
C LYS A 487 -4.86 4.64 -11.82
N TYR A 488 -5.88 5.21 -11.19
CA TYR A 488 -7.27 5.05 -11.62
C TYR A 488 -7.72 6.21 -12.52
N GLY A 489 -8.90 6.10 -13.13
CA GLY A 489 -9.44 7.13 -14.03
C GLY A 489 -8.65 7.31 -15.33
N GLN A 490 -7.88 6.31 -15.77
CA GLN A 490 -6.89 6.45 -16.86
C GLN A 490 -7.55 6.73 -18.20
N THR A 491 -8.66 6.06 -18.51
CA THR A 491 -9.32 6.13 -19.83
C THR A 491 -10.80 6.50 -19.78
N SER A 492 -11.37 6.71 -18.59
CA SER A 492 -12.75 7.20 -18.42
C SER A 492 -12.99 8.54 -19.15
N GLY A 493 -14.15 8.68 -19.81
CA GLY A 493 -14.63 9.95 -20.36
C GLY A 493 -15.22 10.89 -19.30
N THR A 494 -15.46 10.38 -18.09
CA THR A 494 -15.90 11.17 -16.94
C THR A 494 -14.82 11.18 -15.87
N GLU A 495 -14.94 12.13 -14.97
CA GLU A 495 -14.19 12.18 -13.73
C GLU A 495 -14.30 10.87 -12.92
N SER A 496 -13.20 10.50 -12.26
CA SER A 496 -13.11 9.28 -11.43
C SER A 496 -12.49 9.54 -10.06
N ALA A 497 -12.65 8.61 -9.13
CA ALA A 497 -12.10 8.67 -7.77
C ALA A 497 -11.36 7.39 -7.37
N GLY A 498 -10.43 7.49 -6.42
CA GLY A 498 -9.83 6.33 -5.77
C GLY A 498 -10.89 5.59 -4.97
N LEU A 499 -11.56 6.31 -4.08
CA LEU A 499 -12.77 5.87 -3.41
C LEU A 499 -13.93 6.85 -3.73
N ASP A 500 -15.01 6.39 -4.36
CA ASP A 500 -16.27 7.13 -4.47
C ASP A 500 -17.29 6.52 -3.50
N ILE A 501 -17.58 7.26 -2.43
CA ILE A 501 -18.28 6.74 -1.26
C ILE A 501 -19.67 7.36 -1.14
N ARG A 502 -20.65 6.48 -0.91
CA ARG A 502 -22.02 6.78 -0.50
C ARG A 502 -22.43 5.86 0.64
N GLY A 503 -23.36 6.28 1.49
CA GLY A 503 -23.75 5.58 2.70
C GLY A 503 -22.80 5.84 3.87
N LEU A 504 -23.03 5.16 4.99
CA LEU A 504 -22.21 5.28 6.20
C LEU A 504 -21.04 4.29 6.13
N VAL A 505 -19.84 4.81 5.90
CA VAL A 505 -18.61 4.00 5.70
C VAL A 505 -17.50 4.46 6.63
N HIS A 506 -16.84 3.49 7.26
CA HIS A 506 -15.64 3.72 8.07
C HIS A 506 -14.40 3.34 7.25
N ILE A 507 -13.51 4.32 7.03
CA ILE A 507 -12.31 4.18 6.21
C ILE A 507 -11.09 4.39 7.08
N ASN A 508 -10.10 3.50 7.01
CA ASN A 508 -8.86 3.64 7.78
C ASN A 508 -7.63 3.17 7.00
N ASN A 509 -6.51 3.88 7.09
CA ASN A 509 -5.24 3.45 6.49
C ASN A 509 -5.35 3.21 4.97
N VAL A 510 -5.76 4.23 4.22
CA VAL A 510 -5.91 4.14 2.76
C VAL A 510 -4.99 5.13 2.04
N VAL A 511 -4.39 4.64 0.96
CA VAL A 511 -3.57 5.39 0.02
C VAL A 511 -4.31 5.56 -1.30
N CYS A 512 -4.41 6.78 -1.81
CA CYS A 512 -4.88 7.07 -3.17
C CYS A 512 -3.80 7.86 -3.92
N ARG A 513 -3.14 7.26 -4.92
CA ARG A 513 -2.01 7.91 -5.59
C ARG A 513 -1.96 7.80 -7.12
N ASP A 514 -1.18 8.68 -7.74
CA ASP A 514 -0.82 8.67 -9.16
C ASP A 514 -2.04 8.69 -10.10
N PHE A 515 -3.06 9.46 -9.73
CA PHE A 515 -4.34 9.51 -10.42
C PHE A 515 -4.51 10.72 -11.34
N TYR A 516 -3.50 11.58 -11.45
CA TYR A 516 -3.51 12.68 -12.40
C TYR A 516 -3.56 12.18 -13.84
N VAL A 517 -4.49 12.75 -14.62
CA VAL A 517 -4.57 12.56 -16.08
C VAL A 517 -4.87 13.93 -16.69
N LEU A 518 -4.11 14.31 -17.71
CA LEU A 518 -4.25 15.61 -18.38
C LEU A 518 -5.70 15.82 -18.86
N GLY A 519 -6.28 16.96 -18.50
CA GLY A 519 -7.66 17.34 -18.88
C GLY A 519 -8.75 16.63 -18.09
N LYS A 520 -8.42 15.84 -17.06
CA LYS A 520 -9.39 15.19 -16.18
C LYS A 520 -9.33 15.72 -14.76
N ASN A 521 -10.49 15.78 -14.14
CA ASN A 521 -10.64 16.20 -12.75
C ASN A 521 -10.74 14.94 -11.87
N ASN A 522 -9.69 14.13 -11.73
CA ASN A 522 -9.78 12.95 -10.87
C ASN A 522 -9.69 13.33 -9.38
N ARG A 523 -10.34 12.54 -8.52
CA ARG A 523 -10.38 12.70 -7.06
C ARG A 523 -9.52 11.65 -6.37
N GLY A 524 -8.85 12.00 -5.28
CA GLY A 524 -8.32 11.04 -4.34
C GLY A 524 -9.44 10.22 -3.72
N ILE A 525 -10.20 10.88 -2.86
CA ILE A 525 -11.37 10.31 -2.17
C ILE A 525 -12.53 11.27 -2.30
N ARG A 526 -13.70 10.74 -2.68
CA ARG A 526 -14.94 11.48 -2.80
C ARG A 526 -15.99 10.91 -1.84
N PHE A 527 -16.51 11.76 -0.96
CA PHE A 527 -17.76 11.52 -0.26
C PHE A 527 -18.89 12.19 -1.03
N SER A 528 -19.67 11.37 -1.70
CA SER A 528 -20.63 11.81 -2.68
C SER A 528 -22.00 12.18 -2.10
N THR A 529 -22.66 13.11 -2.79
CA THR A 529 -24.05 13.49 -2.58
C THR A 529 -25.02 12.32 -2.78
N GLY A 530 -26.07 12.30 -1.95
CA GLY A 530 -27.21 11.42 -2.10
C GLY A 530 -28.11 11.87 -3.26
N VAL A 531 -28.60 10.93 -4.05
CA VAL A 531 -29.52 11.19 -5.17
C VAL A 531 -30.87 10.62 -4.78
N PHE A 532 -31.89 11.46 -4.60
CA PHE A 532 -33.22 11.03 -4.16
C PHE A 532 -34.27 11.32 -5.23
N LYS A 533 -34.21 10.57 -6.34
CA LYS A 533 -35.20 10.65 -7.43
C LYS A 533 -36.08 9.41 -7.41
N MET A 534 -37.30 9.49 -7.93
CA MET A 534 -38.19 8.31 -8.04
C MET A 534 -37.56 7.15 -8.83
N SER A 535 -36.69 7.45 -9.80
CA SER A 535 -36.00 6.44 -10.61
C SER A 535 -34.67 5.98 -10.00
N ASP A 536 -33.92 6.88 -9.35
CA ASP A 536 -32.56 6.63 -8.86
C ASP A 536 -32.43 7.12 -7.43
N HIS A 537 -32.35 6.16 -6.51
CA HIS A 537 -32.13 6.42 -5.11
C HIS A 537 -30.72 5.96 -4.70
N ARG A 538 -29.87 6.91 -4.31
CA ARG A 538 -28.51 6.71 -3.81
C ARG A 538 -28.40 7.43 -2.48
N VAL A 539 -27.98 6.72 -1.45
CA VAL A 539 -27.79 7.33 -0.13
C VAL A 539 -26.63 8.33 -0.15
N GLY A 540 -26.73 9.41 0.64
CA GLY A 540 -25.62 10.32 0.87
C GLY A 540 -24.50 9.66 1.70
N ALA A 541 -23.30 10.22 1.64
CA ALA A 541 -22.15 9.75 2.41
C ALA A 541 -22.17 10.15 3.91
N ASP A 542 -23.32 10.58 4.41
CA ASP A 542 -23.49 11.17 5.73
C ASP A 542 -22.92 10.29 6.86
N LYS A 543 -22.29 10.93 7.85
CA LYS A 543 -21.72 10.30 9.06
C LYS A 543 -20.59 9.29 8.79
N SER A 544 -20.07 9.25 7.56
CA SER A 544 -18.86 8.49 7.25
C SER A 544 -17.64 9.05 7.98
N SER A 545 -16.61 8.23 8.12
CA SER A 545 -15.34 8.65 8.72
C SER A 545 -14.15 8.14 7.92
N ILE A 546 -13.08 8.93 7.87
CA ILE A 546 -11.79 8.51 7.36
C ILE A 546 -10.67 8.85 8.33
N THR A 547 -9.79 7.88 8.60
CA THR A 547 -8.62 8.07 9.47
C THR A 547 -7.35 7.55 8.80
N ASN A 548 -6.19 8.18 9.07
CA ASN A 548 -4.88 7.74 8.59
C ASN A 548 -4.85 7.55 7.06
N PHE A 549 -4.96 8.63 6.30
CA PHE A 549 -5.02 8.53 4.83
C PHE A 549 -3.89 9.28 4.15
N TYR A 550 -3.47 8.81 2.98
CA TYR A 550 -2.49 9.49 2.14
C TYR A 550 -3.02 9.63 0.71
N ILE A 551 -3.07 10.87 0.22
CA ILE A 551 -3.59 11.17 -1.13
C ILE A 551 -2.53 11.93 -1.88
N ASN A 552 -2.14 11.46 -3.07
CA ASN A 552 -1.17 12.15 -3.91
C ASN A 552 -1.55 12.05 -5.38
N SER A 553 -1.85 13.16 -6.04
CA SER A 553 -2.24 13.13 -7.46
C SER A 553 -1.15 12.54 -8.38
N GLY A 554 0.11 12.54 -7.94
CA GLY A 554 1.30 12.22 -8.73
C GLY A 554 1.80 13.40 -9.56
N ASN A 555 1.01 14.47 -9.73
CA ASN A 555 1.41 15.65 -10.50
C ASN A 555 0.71 16.93 -10.03
N ALA A 556 1.49 17.83 -9.43
CA ALA A 556 0.98 19.10 -8.90
C ALA A 556 0.58 20.12 -9.98
N ALA A 557 1.06 19.97 -11.22
CA ALA A 557 0.79 20.90 -12.33
C ALA A 557 -0.60 20.69 -12.97
N GLY A 558 -1.30 19.63 -12.60
CA GLY A 558 -2.54 19.23 -13.23
C GLY A 558 -3.75 20.06 -12.82
N ILE A 559 -4.23 20.99 -13.65
CA ILE A 559 -5.47 21.72 -13.36
C ILE A 559 -6.66 20.75 -13.23
N GLY A 560 -7.22 20.58 -12.03
CA GLY A 560 -8.48 19.84 -11.82
C GLY A 560 -8.46 18.65 -10.87
N SER A 561 -7.29 18.13 -10.49
CA SER A 561 -7.24 17.06 -9.47
C SER A 561 -7.61 17.57 -8.08
N VAL A 562 -8.40 16.79 -7.35
CA VAL A 562 -8.85 17.11 -5.99
C VAL A 562 -8.40 16.00 -5.04
N GLY A 563 -7.84 16.35 -3.89
CA GLY A 563 -7.43 15.37 -2.89
C GLY A 563 -8.63 14.71 -2.22
N LEU A 564 -9.28 15.44 -1.31
CA LEU A 564 -10.48 15.04 -0.60
C LEU A 564 -11.67 15.93 -1.00
N ASP A 565 -12.71 15.31 -1.54
CA ASP A 565 -13.91 15.99 -2.05
C ASP A 565 -15.15 15.55 -1.25
N ILE A 566 -15.79 16.46 -0.52
CA ILE A 566 -17.03 16.18 0.21
C ILE A 566 -18.17 16.96 -0.42
N MET A 567 -19.02 16.29 -1.21
CA MET A 567 -19.93 17.03 -2.07
C MET A 567 -21.13 17.63 -1.32
N GLU A 568 -21.91 16.79 -0.62
CA GLU A 568 -23.04 17.22 0.23
C GLU A 568 -23.19 16.37 1.50
N GLY A 569 -22.16 15.61 1.89
CA GLY A 569 -22.23 14.78 3.09
C GLY A 569 -22.18 15.62 4.38
N SER A 570 -23.03 15.27 5.35
CA SER A 570 -23.07 15.86 6.68
C SER A 570 -22.35 14.98 7.71
N SER A 571 -21.82 15.60 8.76
CA SER A 571 -21.21 14.93 9.92
C SER A 571 -20.05 13.98 9.57
N ILE A 572 -19.33 14.24 8.47
CA ILE A 572 -18.17 13.44 8.07
C ILE A 572 -16.94 13.87 8.86
N SER A 573 -16.17 12.90 9.35
CA SER A 573 -14.91 13.16 10.06
C SER A 573 -13.70 12.64 9.29
N ALA A 574 -12.72 13.50 9.02
CA ALA A 574 -11.44 13.14 8.43
C ALA A 574 -10.30 13.43 9.42
N VAL A 575 -9.52 12.42 9.79
CA VAL A 575 -8.51 12.50 10.87
C VAL A 575 -7.15 12.00 10.40
N SER A 576 -6.08 12.72 10.75
CA SER A 576 -4.67 12.32 10.54
C SER A 576 -4.35 11.92 9.10
N GLY A 577 -4.61 12.80 8.14
CA GLY A 577 -4.35 12.55 6.72
C GLY A 577 -3.30 13.47 6.12
N ILE A 578 -2.64 13.01 5.06
CA ILE A 578 -1.71 13.80 4.25
C ILE A 578 -2.24 13.85 2.82
N ILE A 579 -2.31 15.05 2.24
CA ILE A 579 -2.71 15.28 0.85
C ILE A 579 -1.58 16.03 0.14
N GLU A 580 -1.05 15.50 -0.95
CA GLU A 580 0.09 16.07 -1.67
C GLU A 580 -0.21 16.24 -3.16
N ASN A 581 0.42 17.24 -3.78
CA ASN A 581 0.38 17.49 -5.23
C ASN A 581 -1.05 17.64 -5.81
N CYS A 582 -2.07 17.83 -4.99
CA CYS A 582 -3.41 18.10 -5.47
C CYS A 582 -3.59 19.62 -5.58
N PRO A 583 -3.96 20.17 -6.76
CA PRO A 583 -4.27 21.60 -6.90
C PRO A 583 -5.25 22.08 -5.83
N ILE A 584 -6.28 21.27 -5.57
CA ILE A 584 -7.20 21.45 -4.46
C ILE A 584 -6.99 20.32 -3.46
N GLY A 585 -6.52 20.63 -2.25
CA GLY A 585 -6.27 19.63 -1.22
C GLY A 585 -7.58 19.05 -0.68
N PHE A 586 -8.40 19.91 -0.09
CA PHE A 586 -9.74 19.60 0.40
C PHE A 586 -10.75 20.57 -0.20
N THR A 587 -11.91 20.05 -0.58
CA THR A 587 -13.07 20.89 -0.93
C THR A 587 -14.36 20.29 -0.40
N THR A 588 -15.29 21.16 -0.01
CA THR A 588 -16.71 20.83 -0.13
C THR A 588 -17.18 21.31 -1.50
N SER A 589 -17.63 20.42 -2.41
CA SER A 589 -17.99 20.81 -3.79
C SER A 589 -19.37 20.32 -4.20
N ASP A 590 -20.21 21.18 -4.74
CA ASP A 590 -21.45 20.73 -5.37
C ASP A 590 -21.44 21.13 -6.85
N THR A 591 -21.87 20.21 -7.71
CA THR A 591 -21.97 20.41 -9.16
C THR A 591 -23.42 20.52 -9.65
N VAL A 592 -24.45 20.37 -8.80
CA VAL A 592 -25.85 20.24 -9.26
C VAL A 592 -26.90 21.03 -8.45
N THR A 593 -26.71 21.43 -7.18
CA THR A 593 -27.82 21.96 -6.34
C THR A 593 -27.62 23.34 -5.69
N GLY A 594 -26.43 23.91 -5.71
CA GLY A 594 -26.08 25.09 -4.92
C GLY A 594 -25.78 24.74 -3.45
N ASN A 595 -24.50 24.52 -3.16
CA ASN A 595 -23.89 24.39 -1.82
C ASN A 595 -24.56 23.38 -0.87
N GLY A 596 -23.99 22.18 -0.80
CA GLY A 596 -24.18 21.30 0.36
C GLY A 596 -23.88 22.04 1.66
N THR A 597 -24.69 21.82 2.70
CA THR A 597 -24.58 22.56 3.97
C THR A 597 -23.29 22.27 4.73
N GLY A 598 -22.44 21.32 4.27
CA GLY A 598 -21.18 20.92 4.90
C GLY A 598 -21.29 20.67 6.40
N GLU A 599 -22.50 20.34 6.86
CA GLU A 599 -22.90 20.53 8.24
C GLU A 599 -22.22 19.51 9.13
N GLY A 600 -21.48 19.97 10.14
CA GLY A 600 -20.83 19.09 11.10
C GLY A 600 -19.62 18.34 10.56
N ILE A 601 -19.10 18.69 9.37
CA ILE A 601 -17.84 18.13 8.85
C ILE A 601 -16.69 18.51 9.77
N LYS A 602 -15.79 17.56 10.05
CA LYS A 602 -14.60 17.78 10.88
C LYS A 602 -13.35 17.29 10.16
N LEU A 603 -12.34 18.14 10.06
CA LEU A 603 -10.99 17.77 9.67
C LEU A 603 -10.06 17.95 10.87
N ILE A 604 -9.34 16.90 11.26
CA ILE A 604 -8.50 16.89 12.46
C ILE A 604 -7.10 16.39 12.08
N GLY A 605 -6.07 17.21 12.25
CA GLY A 605 -4.68 16.79 11.98
C GLY A 605 -4.39 16.48 10.50
N VAL A 606 -5.18 17.04 9.57
CA VAL A 606 -4.96 16.85 8.12
C VAL A 606 -3.92 17.85 7.62
N GLU A 607 -2.86 17.37 6.97
CA GLU A 607 -1.84 18.17 6.32
C GLU A 607 -2.01 18.16 4.79
N VAL A 608 -2.06 19.34 4.18
CA VAL A 608 -2.03 19.51 2.73
C VAL A 608 -0.67 20.09 2.34
N LYS A 609 0.07 19.40 1.47
CA LYS A 609 1.39 19.84 0.99
C LYS A 609 1.36 20.14 -0.50
N ALA A 610 2.06 21.21 -0.88
CA ALA A 610 2.25 21.61 -2.27
C ALA A 610 0.93 21.76 -3.08
N ALA A 611 -0.15 22.23 -2.44
CA ALA A 611 -1.38 22.57 -3.14
C ALA A 611 -1.18 23.87 -3.93
N ARG A 612 -1.37 23.81 -5.26
CA ARG A 612 -1.11 24.94 -6.16
C ARG A 612 -2.30 25.89 -6.37
N SER A 613 -3.51 25.52 -5.95
CA SER A 613 -4.69 26.40 -6.02
C SER A 613 -5.28 26.69 -4.64
N THR A 614 -5.74 25.68 -3.90
CA THR A 614 -6.35 25.90 -2.58
C THR A 614 -6.10 24.70 -1.69
N ALA A 615 -5.57 24.93 -0.48
CA ALA A 615 -5.32 23.83 0.45
C ALA A 615 -6.64 23.31 1.05
N PHE A 616 -7.43 24.22 1.64
CA PHE A 616 -8.74 23.92 2.19
C PHE A 616 -9.79 24.88 1.64
N LYS A 617 -10.79 24.35 0.94
CA LYS A 617 -11.95 25.10 0.45
C LYS A 617 -13.22 24.62 1.16
N ALA A 618 -13.82 25.48 1.97
CA ALA A 618 -15.09 25.21 2.64
C ALA A 618 -16.18 26.15 2.10
N ALA A 619 -17.28 25.56 1.65
CA ALA A 619 -18.47 26.27 1.17
C ALA A 619 -19.53 26.46 2.27
N SER A 620 -19.26 25.96 3.48
CA SER A 620 -20.15 26.02 4.63
C SER A 620 -19.43 26.51 5.89
N PRO A 621 -20.11 27.28 6.76
CA PRO A 621 -19.57 27.74 8.03
C PRO A 621 -19.48 26.63 9.09
N ASN A 622 -20.14 25.48 8.87
CA ASN A 622 -20.22 24.37 9.81
C ASN A 622 -19.10 23.32 9.63
N VAL A 623 -18.12 23.61 8.76
CA VAL A 623 -16.91 22.80 8.60
C VAL A 623 -15.88 23.19 9.66
N THR A 624 -15.47 22.22 10.48
CA THR A 624 -14.48 22.43 11.54
C THR A 624 -13.11 21.95 11.10
N PHE A 625 -12.08 22.77 11.28
CA PHE A 625 -10.67 22.40 11.09
C PHE A 625 -9.93 22.45 12.42
N MET A 626 -9.33 21.34 12.86
CA MET A 626 -8.56 21.23 14.11
C MET A 626 -7.16 20.72 13.80
N ALA A 627 -6.12 21.45 14.18
CA ALA A 627 -4.72 21.06 13.92
C ALA A 627 -4.40 20.74 12.44
N CYS A 628 -5.19 21.29 11.49
CA CYS A 628 -4.91 21.17 10.06
C CYS A 628 -3.75 22.07 9.65
N LYS A 629 -2.97 21.62 8.67
CA LYS A 629 -1.77 22.33 8.19
C LYS A 629 -1.79 22.42 6.66
N ALA A 630 -1.38 23.57 6.15
CA ALA A 630 -1.11 23.77 4.73
C ALA A 630 0.35 24.19 4.55
N THR A 631 1.11 23.52 3.69
CA THR A 631 2.49 23.90 3.34
C THR A 631 2.60 24.32 1.87
N GLN A 632 3.49 25.27 1.59
CA GLN A 632 3.72 25.81 0.25
C GLN A 632 4.30 24.75 -0.70
N ALA A 633 4.07 24.92 -2.00
CA ALA A 633 4.91 24.26 -3.01
C ALA A 633 6.17 25.11 -3.21
N GLU A 634 7.32 24.52 -2.93
CA GLU A 634 8.62 25.20 -2.91
C GLU A 634 9.62 24.43 -3.77
N GLU A 635 10.40 25.15 -4.57
CA GLU A 635 11.54 24.60 -5.29
C GLU A 635 12.77 25.50 -5.06
N ARG A 636 13.83 24.91 -4.49
CA ARG A 636 15.04 25.65 -4.10
C ARG A 636 16.16 25.41 -5.08
N PHE A 637 16.77 26.48 -5.58
CA PHE A 637 17.93 26.49 -6.45
C PHE A 637 19.14 26.99 -5.65
N VAL A 638 20.09 26.12 -5.39
CA VAL A 638 21.34 26.45 -4.70
C VAL A 638 22.48 25.64 -5.30
N SER A 639 23.69 26.18 -5.29
CA SER A 639 24.88 25.47 -5.77
C SER A 639 25.09 24.12 -5.08
N ASN A 640 24.78 24.04 -3.78
CA ASN A 640 24.87 22.80 -2.99
C ASN A 640 23.90 21.69 -3.44
N LEU A 641 22.80 22.02 -4.12
CA LEU A 641 21.85 21.05 -4.69
C LEU A 641 22.21 20.69 -6.14
N GLY A 642 23.25 21.29 -6.71
CA GLY A 642 23.69 21.05 -8.09
C GLY A 642 22.73 21.57 -9.17
N ASN A 643 21.67 22.28 -8.79
CA ASN A 643 20.63 22.78 -9.69
C ASN A 643 20.73 24.29 -9.96
N LEU A 644 21.75 24.96 -9.42
CA LEU A 644 22.11 26.35 -9.70
C LEU A 644 23.58 26.44 -10.10
N VAL A 645 23.86 27.04 -11.27
CA VAL A 645 25.22 27.27 -11.78
C VAL A 645 25.51 28.77 -11.82
N ALA A 646 26.74 29.17 -11.46
CA ALA A 646 27.16 30.57 -11.58
C ALA A 646 27.05 31.03 -13.05
N GLY A 647 26.47 32.21 -13.28
CA GLY A 647 26.17 32.72 -14.61
C GLY A 647 24.78 32.35 -15.14
N GLN A 648 24.02 31.49 -14.44
CA GLN A 648 22.68 31.08 -14.87
C GLN A 648 21.69 32.24 -14.84
N THR A 649 20.98 32.45 -15.95
CA THR A 649 19.99 33.53 -16.11
C THR A 649 18.55 33.03 -16.13
N THR A 650 18.33 31.71 -16.22
CA THR A 650 17.00 31.11 -16.21
C THR A 650 16.95 29.98 -15.19
N LEU A 651 16.05 30.09 -14.22
CA LEU A 651 15.70 29.01 -13.30
C LEU A 651 14.53 28.23 -13.92
N VAL A 652 14.74 26.94 -14.18
CA VAL A 652 13.71 26.06 -14.73
C VAL A 652 13.19 25.20 -13.59
N THR A 653 11.94 25.40 -13.20
CA THR A 653 11.28 24.60 -12.18
C THR A 653 10.94 23.22 -12.73
N SER A 654 11.19 22.18 -11.95
CA SER A 654 10.82 20.80 -12.26
C SER A 654 9.30 20.61 -12.41
N GLN A 655 8.50 21.56 -11.91
CA GLN A 655 7.04 21.53 -11.96
C GLN A 655 6.43 22.90 -12.26
N ALA A 656 5.32 22.94 -13.00
CA ALA A 656 4.68 24.18 -13.44
C ALA A 656 3.97 24.95 -12.31
N PHE A 657 4.28 26.22 -12.11
CA PHE A 657 3.67 27.17 -11.16
C PHE A 657 2.65 28.11 -11.84
N ASP A 658 1.75 28.69 -11.04
CA ASP A 658 0.87 29.77 -11.50
C ASP A 658 1.64 31.11 -11.54
N PRO A 659 1.83 31.72 -12.72
CA PRO A 659 2.59 32.96 -12.85
C PRO A 659 1.97 34.15 -12.12
N SER A 660 0.66 34.12 -11.86
CA SER A 660 -0.06 35.21 -11.19
C SER A 660 0.16 35.24 -9.67
N THR A 661 0.65 34.14 -9.09
CA THR A 661 0.83 34.03 -7.64
C THR A 661 2.28 33.78 -7.22
N VAL A 662 3.14 33.20 -8.06
CA VAL A 662 4.51 32.79 -7.69
C VAL A 662 5.35 33.90 -7.02
N ARG A 663 6.06 33.54 -5.96
CA ARG A 663 7.04 34.36 -5.22
C ARG A 663 8.43 33.79 -5.41
N ILE A 664 9.36 34.66 -5.79
CA ILE A 664 10.77 34.31 -5.94
C ILE A 664 11.53 34.95 -4.79
N TYR A 665 12.28 34.17 -4.02
CA TYR A 665 13.20 34.69 -3.01
C TYR A 665 14.62 34.51 -3.51
N LYS A 666 15.48 35.50 -3.27
CA LYS A 666 16.93 35.42 -3.44
C LYS A 666 17.57 35.57 -2.06
N ASN A 667 18.35 34.59 -1.62
CA ASN A 667 19.01 34.53 -0.31
C ASN A 667 18.01 34.78 0.83
N ASP A 668 16.87 34.10 0.78
CA ASP A 668 15.74 34.20 1.71
C ASP A 668 15.04 35.58 1.76
N VAL A 669 15.36 36.48 0.82
CA VAL A 669 14.72 37.79 0.64
C VAL A 669 13.78 37.76 -0.55
N LEU A 670 12.52 38.17 -0.36
CA LEU A 670 11.52 38.23 -1.45
C LEU A 670 11.99 39.21 -2.54
N MET A 671 12.05 38.74 -3.79
CA MET A 671 12.30 39.57 -4.97
C MET A 671 10.99 40.25 -5.39
N THR A 672 10.97 41.59 -5.42
CA THR A 672 9.85 42.37 -5.96
C THR A 672 10.08 42.88 -7.38
N SER A 673 11.31 42.69 -7.89
CA SER A 673 11.75 43.03 -9.24
C SER A 673 13.02 42.22 -9.57
N GLY A 674 13.55 42.35 -10.79
CA GLY A 674 14.79 41.67 -11.18
C GLY A 674 14.60 40.25 -11.71
N TYR A 675 13.36 39.89 -12.10
CA TYR A 675 13.05 38.69 -12.87
C TYR A 675 11.84 38.93 -13.79
N THR A 676 11.68 38.08 -14.80
CA THR A 676 10.46 37.91 -15.60
C THR A 676 10.05 36.44 -15.63
N LEU A 677 8.79 36.16 -15.90
CA LEU A 677 8.27 34.79 -16.01
C LEU A 677 7.99 34.47 -17.46
N THR A 678 8.42 33.30 -17.93
CA THR A 678 8.06 32.77 -19.25
C THR A 678 7.26 31.49 -19.07
N GLY A 679 5.98 31.55 -19.39
CA GLY A 679 5.06 30.43 -19.16
C GLY A 679 4.94 30.10 -17.67
N SER A 680 4.71 28.82 -17.37
CA SER A 680 4.49 28.33 -16.01
C SER A 680 5.69 27.59 -15.41
N THR A 681 6.85 27.53 -16.07
CA THR A 681 7.98 26.71 -15.61
C THR A 681 9.33 27.43 -15.58
N GLN A 682 9.38 28.70 -15.99
CA GLN A 682 10.65 29.42 -16.11
C GLN A 682 10.62 30.80 -15.45
N VAL A 683 11.65 31.05 -14.65
CA VAL A 683 11.95 32.34 -14.04
C VAL A 683 13.23 32.87 -14.67
N ASN A 684 13.13 33.93 -15.49
CA ASN A 684 14.27 34.57 -16.12
C ASN A 684 14.77 35.70 -15.23
N LEU A 685 15.97 35.55 -14.69
CA LEU A 685 16.62 36.53 -13.84
C LEU A 685 17.12 37.69 -14.70
N SER A 686 16.91 38.92 -14.24
CA SER A 686 17.43 40.13 -14.90
C SER A 686 18.94 40.30 -14.71
N ALA A 687 19.53 39.57 -13.76
CA ALA A 687 20.97 39.47 -13.53
C ALA A 687 21.35 38.00 -13.36
N ALA A 688 22.54 37.62 -13.82
CA ALA A 688 23.03 36.25 -13.68
C ALA A 688 23.20 35.85 -12.20
N ALA A 689 22.93 34.58 -11.90
CA ALA A 689 23.10 34.02 -10.57
C ALA A 689 24.59 33.92 -10.19
N ASP A 690 24.94 34.28 -8.96
CA ASP A 690 26.26 34.06 -8.39
C ASP A 690 26.37 32.67 -7.74
N ALA A 691 27.59 32.18 -7.56
CA ALA A 691 27.85 30.85 -6.96
C ALA A 691 27.32 30.70 -5.51
N THR A 692 27.15 31.84 -4.81
CA THR A 692 26.66 31.91 -3.43
C THR A 692 25.16 32.18 -3.34
N ASP A 693 24.49 32.39 -4.46
CA ASP A 693 23.06 32.69 -4.45
C ASP A 693 22.23 31.44 -4.10
N SER A 694 21.14 31.68 -3.40
CA SER A 694 20.05 30.76 -3.17
C SER A 694 18.78 31.37 -3.74
N PHE A 695 18.11 30.69 -4.66
CA PHE A 695 16.78 31.07 -5.08
C PHE A 695 15.74 30.10 -4.53
N LEU A 696 14.61 30.61 -4.06
CA LEU A 696 13.45 29.81 -3.70
C LEU A 696 12.30 30.26 -4.60
N VAL A 697 11.82 29.37 -5.46
CA VAL A 697 10.62 29.56 -6.25
C VAL A 697 9.47 28.93 -5.46
N ALA A 698 8.66 29.77 -4.82
CA ALA A 698 7.55 29.33 -4.02
C ALA A 698 6.24 29.82 -4.64
N THR A 699 5.28 28.93 -4.88
CA THR A 699 3.90 29.42 -4.99
C THR A 699 3.44 29.80 -3.58
N PRO A 700 2.85 30.99 -3.36
CA PRO A 700 2.14 31.26 -2.12
C PRO A 700 1.21 30.11 -1.81
N ILE A 701 0.89 29.89 -0.53
CA ILE A 701 -0.36 29.20 -0.21
C ILE A 701 -1.45 30.12 -0.78
N PRO A 702 -2.13 29.80 -1.90
CA PRO A 702 -2.91 30.82 -2.59
C PRO A 702 -4.15 31.19 -1.78
N VAL A 703 -4.68 30.24 -1.00
CA VAL A 703 -5.50 30.49 0.18
C VAL A 703 -5.29 29.29 1.11
N GLY A 704 -4.73 29.50 2.31
CA GLY A 704 -4.63 28.40 3.29
C GLY A 704 -6.02 27.84 3.62
N PHE A 705 -6.98 28.75 3.77
CA PHE A 705 -8.39 28.43 3.99
C PHE A 705 -9.26 29.41 3.19
N LEU A 706 -9.97 28.92 2.18
CA LEU A 706 -10.95 29.68 1.41
C LEU A 706 -12.37 29.37 1.91
N PHE A 707 -13.08 30.40 2.35
CA PHE A 707 -14.51 30.35 2.73
C PHE A 707 -15.31 31.13 1.68
N THR A 708 -16.21 30.46 0.95
CA THR A 708 -16.83 31.02 -0.28
C THR A 708 -18.22 31.65 -0.08
N ASP A 709 -18.76 31.68 1.14
CA ASP A 709 -20.14 32.14 1.42
C ASP A 709 -20.24 33.53 2.07
N GLY A 710 -19.13 34.26 2.23
CA GLY A 710 -19.16 35.58 2.88
C GLY A 710 -19.39 35.56 4.39
N ALA A 711 -19.20 34.42 5.07
CA ALA A 711 -19.30 34.33 6.52
C ALA A 711 -18.17 35.11 7.23
N GLU A 712 -18.44 36.34 7.63
CA GLU A 712 -17.74 36.96 8.75
C GLU A 712 -17.90 36.08 9.99
N ARG A 713 -16.77 35.71 10.58
CA ARG A 713 -16.70 35.02 11.87
C ARG A 713 -17.21 35.93 12.99
N SER A 714 -18.42 35.68 13.48
CA SER A 714 -18.72 35.88 14.90
C SER A 714 -19.41 34.61 15.41
N GLY A 715 -18.65 33.77 16.13
CA GLY A 715 -19.17 32.50 16.60
C GLY A 715 -18.12 31.71 17.35
N THR A 716 -18.29 31.68 18.66
CA THR A 716 -17.41 31.18 19.74
C THR A 716 -16.94 29.72 19.61
N ASN A 717 -17.20 29.00 18.52
CA ASN A 717 -16.84 27.59 18.34
C ASN A 717 -16.05 27.24 17.05
N GLY A 718 -15.72 28.23 16.22
CA GLY A 718 -14.85 28.05 15.04
C GLY A 718 -13.39 28.39 15.33
N VAL A 719 -12.77 27.75 16.33
CA VAL A 719 -11.40 28.08 16.73
C VAL A 719 -10.40 27.54 15.73
N LEU A 720 -9.74 28.45 15.02
CA LEU A 720 -8.47 28.20 14.33
C LEU A 720 -7.38 28.08 15.43
N MET A 721 -7.31 26.94 16.13
CA MET A 721 -6.25 26.68 17.10
C MET A 721 -4.96 26.36 16.35
N GLY A 722 -4.25 27.41 15.92
CA GLY A 722 -2.89 27.30 15.43
C GLY A 722 -1.97 26.85 16.58
N ASN A 723 -1.30 25.70 16.40
CA ASN A 723 -0.20 25.29 17.24
C ASN A 723 0.90 26.37 17.18
N THR A 724 1.26 26.88 18.36
CA THR A 724 2.34 27.81 18.63
C THR A 724 3.71 27.16 18.40
N THR A 725 4.10 26.96 17.15
CA THR A 725 5.51 26.72 16.85
C THR A 725 5.89 27.35 15.51
N LYS A 726 6.48 28.55 15.61
CA LYS A 726 7.22 29.32 14.59
C LYS A 726 6.60 29.42 13.19
N GLY A 727 5.97 30.57 12.92
CA GLY A 727 6.26 31.28 11.66
C GLY A 727 5.25 31.20 10.52
N VAL A 728 3.99 30.81 10.74
CA VAL A 728 2.95 30.96 9.70
C VAL A 728 2.00 32.10 10.05
N THR A 729 2.38 33.32 9.65
CA THR A 729 1.42 34.41 9.47
C THR A 729 0.63 34.08 8.20
N VAL A 730 -0.49 33.38 8.31
CA VAL A 730 -1.42 33.24 7.18
C VAL A 730 -2.01 34.64 6.92
N PRO A 731 -1.80 35.25 5.75
CA PRO A 731 -2.58 36.42 5.38
C PRO A 731 -4.02 35.94 5.20
N VAL A 732 -4.91 36.34 6.11
CA VAL A 732 -6.35 36.32 5.84
C VAL A 732 -6.59 37.41 4.81
N GLN A 733 -6.79 37.02 3.55
CA GLN A 733 -7.14 37.95 2.50
C GLN A 733 -8.62 38.34 2.68
N VAL A 734 -8.86 39.42 3.42
CA VAL A 734 -10.11 40.17 3.35
C VAL A 734 -9.94 41.10 2.14
N ALA A 735 -10.83 41.01 1.15
CA ALA A 735 -10.68 41.68 -0.14
C ALA A 735 -10.29 43.17 -0.05
N ASP A 736 -9.46 43.62 -0.99
CA ASP A 736 -8.78 44.93 -1.03
C ASP A 736 -9.68 46.17 -1.23
N SER A 737 -11.00 46.07 -1.05
CA SER A 737 -11.93 47.19 -1.25
C SER A 737 -12.59 47.73 0.02
N CYS A 738 -12.27 47.19 1.20
CA CYS A 738 -12.95 47.61 2.43
C CYS A 738 -11.95 48.24 3.41
N ALA A 739 -12.01 49.57 3.55
CA ALA A 739 -11.71 50.17 4.85
C ALA A 739 -12.55 49.41 5.89
N PRO A 740 -12.01 49.07 7.08
CA PRO A 740 -12.79 48.38 8.10
C PRO A 740 -14.05 49.20 8.37
N THR A 741 -15.16 48.73 7.82
CA THR A 741 -16.47 49.31 8.06
C THR A 741 -16.98 48.52 9.24
N LEU A 742 -17.17 49.19 10.38
CA LEU A 742 -17.91 48.63 11.50
C LEU A 742 -19.29 48.25 10.96
N THR A 743 -19.50 46.97 10.64
CA THR A 743 -20.76 46.52 10.05
C THR A 743 -21.72 46.12 11.17
N ARG A 744 -22.92 46.69 11.09
CA ARG A 744 -24.09 46.54 11.97
C ARG A 744 -24.31 45.09 12.46
N GLY A 745 -23.90 44.77 13.69
CA GLY A 745 -24.30 43.54 14.36
C GLY A 745 -25.72 43.66 14.91
N SER A 746 -26.61 42.72 14.57
CA SER A 746 -27.93 42.61 15.19
C SER A 746 -27.80 42.51 16.71
N ASN A 747 -28.67 43.24 17.44
CA ASN A 747 -28.68 43.53 18.88
C ASN A 747 -28.71 42.31 19.85
N ASN A 748 -27.85 41.31 19.72
CA ASN A 748 -27.86 40.10 20.56
C ASN A 748 -26.50 39.80 21.21
N PHE A 749 -25.86 40.81 21.80
CA PHE A 749 -24.72 40.60 22.71
C PHE A 749 -25.12 40.98 24.14
N GLU A 750 -25.99 40.19 24.78
CA GLU A 750 -26.09 40.22 26.24
C GLU A 750 -24.87 39.48 26.82
N GLY A 751 -23.74 40.18 26.97
CA GLY A 751 -22.58 39.66 27.69
C GLY A 751 -21.21 40.25 27.34
N SER A 752 -21.07 40.98 26.21
CA SER A 752 -19.76 41.44 25.72
C SER A 752 -19.68 42.97 25.59
N VAL A 753 -18.54 43.56 25.95
CA VAL A 753 -18.25 44.99 25.76
C VAL A 753 -17.88 45.26 24.30
N GLY A 754 -18.47 46.29 23.67
CA GLY A 754 -18.23 46.63 22.25
C GLY A 754 -18.75 48.01 21.85
N TYR A 755 -18.87 48.29 20.55
CA TYR A 755 -19.51 49.50 20.01
C TYR A 755 -20.79 49.14 19.25
N ARG A 756 -21.83 49.95 19.36
CA ARG A 756 -23.06 49.85 18.56
C ARG A 756 -23.32 51.15 17.80
N GLU A 757 -23.83 50.99 16.59
CA GLU A 757 -24.32 52.10 15.76
C GLU A 757 -25.83 52.22 15.95
N SER A 758 -26.35 53.44 15.90
CA SER A 758 -27.81 53.66 15.92
C SER A 758 -28.47 53.11 14.65
N LEU A 759 -29.77 52.80 14.73
CA LEU A 759 -30.52 52.21 13.60
C LEU A 759 -30.51 53.09 12.34
N ASP A 760 -30.39 54.40 12.51
CA ASP A 760 -30.33 55.40 11.46
C ASP A 760 -28.89 55.84 11.09
N GLY A 761 -27.86 55.23 11.70
CA GLY A 761 -26.45 55.59 11.48
C GLY A 761 -26.05 56.97 12.02
N SER A 762 -26.90 57.59 12.86
CA SER A 762 -26.68 58.92 13.42
C SER A 762 -25.63 58.98 14.54
N TYR A 763 -25.39 57.88 15.25
CA TYR A 763 -24.36 57.84 16.31
C TYR A 763 -23.65 56.48 16.42
N LEU A 764 -22.45 56.52 17.03
CA LEU A 764 -21.67 55.36 17.47
C LEU A 764 -21.44 55.47 18.98
N GLU A 765 -21.83 54.45 19.74
CA GLU A 765 -21.68 54.45 21.21
C GLU A 765 -21.07 53.13 21.72
N PRO A 766 -20.26 53.15 22.80
CA PRO A 766 -19.82 51.94 23.47
C PRO A 766 -20.99 51.29 24.25
N TYR A 767 -21.01 49.96 24.32
CA TYR A 767 -22.03 49.18 25.04
C TYR A 767 -21.39 48.07 25.87
N GLY A 768 -22.00 47.72 27.01
CA GLY A 768 -21.53 46.69 27.94
C GLY A 768 -22.23 46.79 29.31
N GLN A 769 -21.86 45.91 30.25
CA GLN A 769 -22.49 45.80 31.57
C GLN A 769 -22.03 46.86 32.59
N ALA A 770 -20.90 47.54 32.35
CA ALA A 770 -20.42 48.58 33.26
C ALA A 770 -21.27 49.85 33.12
N THR A 771 -21.56 50.50 34.24
CA THR A 771 -22.30 51.78 34.26
C THR A 771 -21.59 52.88 33.49
N ASP A 772 -20.25 52.85 33.48
CA ASP A 772 -19.39 53.81 32.78
C ASP A 772 -18.45 53.05 31.85
N ILE A 773 -18.57 53.29 30.54
CA ILE A 773 -17.72 52.66 29.50
C ILE A 773 -17.02 53.76 28.72
N ILE A 774 -15.68 53.69 28.69
CA ILE A 774 -14.85 54.63 27.92
C ILE A 774 -14.94 54.28 26.43
N ALA A 775 -15.34 55.25 25.62
CA ALA A 775 -15.17 55.18 24.16
C ALA A 775 -13.77 55.67 23.78
N GLU A 776 -12.91 54.77 23.32
CA GLU A 776 -11.54 55.08 22.93
C GLU A 776 -11.29 54.89 21.42
N ILE A 777 -10.86 55.96 20.75
CA ILE A 777 -10.47 55.95 19.32
C ILE A 777 -8.96 56.18 19.24
N ARG A 778 -8.21 55.20 18.72
CA ARG A 778 -6.75 55.25 18.59
C ARG A 778 -6.28 54.96 17.16
N ALA A 779 -5.24 55.66 16.73
CA ALA A 779 -4.49 55.32 15.52
C ALA A 779 -3.28 54.43 15.87
N LYS A 780 -2.77 53.67 14.89
CA LYS A 780 -1.59 52.82 15.09
C LYS A 780 -0.30 53.65 15.00
N GLY A 781 0.57 53.54 15.99
CA GLY A 781 1.84 54.26 16.02
C GLY A 781 1.65 55.78 16.12
N ALA A 782 2.40 56.55 15.34
CA ALA A 782 2.29 58.02 15.28
C ALA A 782 1.30 58.53 14.22
N ALA A 783 0.33 57.71 13.81
CA ALA A 783 -0.66 58.10 12.80
C ALA A 783 -1.74 59.02 13.39
N ASP A 784 -2.41 59.79 12.53
CA ASP A 784 -3.48 60.71 12.92
C ASP A 784 -4.82 60.00 13.18
N VAL A 785 -5.61 60.51 14.12
CA VAL A 785 -7.05 60.22 14.21
C VAL A 785 -7.81 61.29 13.43
N ILE A 786 -8.57 60.90 12.40
CA ILE A 786 -9.23 61.82 11.47
C ILE A 786 -10.75 61.62 11.53
N LEU A 787 -11.49 62.66 11.91
CA LEU A 787 -12.95 62.74 11.75
C LEU A 787 -13.28 63.48 10.45
N ARG A 788 -14.10 62.86 9.59
CA ARG A 788 -14.48 63.40 8.28
C ARG A 788 -15.96 63.72 8.20
N SER A 789 -16.31 64.77 7.46
CA SER A 789 -17.66 65.07 7.02
C SER A 789 -17.67 65.28 5.51
N ARG A 790 -18.60 64.61 4.81
CA ARG A 790 -18.66 64.58 3.33
C ARG A 790 -17.29 64.26 2.69
N ASN A 791 -16.59 63.27 3.25
CA ASN A 791 -15.22 62.86 2.88
C ASN A 791 -14.10 63.90 3.08
N SER A 792 -14.41 65.08 3.60
CA SER A 792 -13.43 66.12 3.95
C SER A 792 -13.00 66.02 5.42
N ARG A 793 -11.74 66.35 5.73
CA ARG A 793 -11.24 66.37 7.12
C ARG A 793 -11.94 67.49 7.89
N SER A 794 -12.66 67.13 8.95
CA SER A 794 -13.31 68.08 9.85
C SER A 794 -12.46 68.32 11.10
N ILE A 795 -11.95 67.24 11.71
CA ILE A 795 -11.03 67.28 12.85
C ILE A 795 -9.90 66.29 12.59
N VAL A 796 -8.67 66.71 12.87
CA VAL A 796 -7.49 65.86 12.80
C VAL A 796 -6.78 65.99 14.15
N ALA A 797 -6.72 64.91 14.91
CA ALA A 797 -5.91 64.82 16.11
C ALA A 797 -4.56 64.22 15.75
N THR A 798 -3.51 65.02 15.86
CA THR A 798 -2.13 64.63 15.62
C THR A 798 -1.36 64.67 16.93
N ASN A 799 -0.48 63.70 17.17
CA ASN A 799 0.37 63.68 18.35
C ASN A 799 1.83 63.47 17.94
N PRO A 800 2.79 64.18 18.55
CA PRO A 800 4.20 63.81 18.43
C PRO A 800 4.46 62.46 19.12
N LEU A 801 5.57 61.81 18.78
CA LEU A 801 6.03 60.63 19.50
C LEU A 801 6.23 60.96 20.98
N GLY A 802 5.54 60.24 21.88
CA GLY A 802 5.68 60.41 23.32
C GLY A 802 4.97 61.63 23.92
N ALA A 803 3.85 62.08 23.34
CA ALA A 803 3.05 63.17 23.90
C ALA A 803 2.60 62.87 25.36
N VAL A 804 2.94 63.76 26.30
CA VAL A 804 2.55 63.68 27.72
C VAL A 804 1.47 64.70 28.13
N ASN A 805 1.18 65.65 27.24
CA ASN A 805 0.13 66.65 27.41
C ASN A 805 -0.94 66.47 26.32
N TRP A 806 -2.21 66.74 26.64
CA TRP A 806 -3.36 66.58 25.74
C TRP A 806 -4.40 67.69 25.94
N ILE A 807 -5.35 67.81 25.01
CA ILE A 807 -6.49 68.73 25.16
C ILE A 807 -7.66 67.95 25.78
N GLU A 808 -8.20 68.44 26.90
CA GLU A 808 -9.47 67.97 27.46
C GLU A 808 -10.61 68.86 26.94
N LEU A 809 -11.62 68.22 26.35
CA LEU A 809 -12.91 68.81 26.06
C LEU A 809 -13.91 68.26 27.08
N ARG A 810 -14.38 69.10 28.00
CA ARG A 810 -15.24 68.64 29.09
C ARG A 810 -16.58 69.36 29.06
N GLY A 811 -17.66 68.58 29.01
CA GLY A 811 -19.02 69.06 29.33
C GLY A 811 -19.14 69.39 30.82
N SER A 812 -20.23 70.04 31.21
CA SER A 812 -20.47 70.36 32.62
C SER A 812 -21.91 70.10 33.03
N ALA A 813 -22.14 69.92 34.33
CA ALA A 813 -23.47 69.87 34.90
C ALA A 813 -24.22 71.20 34.66
N ALA A 814 -25.55 71.16 34.69
CA ALA A 814 -26.37 72.36 34.54
C ALA A 814 -25.95 73.45 35.55
N GLY A 815 -25.58 74.63 35.04
CA GLY A 815 -25.12 75.77 35.84
C GLY A 815 -23.64 76.12 35.66
N ASP A 816 -22.83 75.15 35.19
CA ASP A 816 -21.39 75.34 34.98
C ASP A 816 -21.02 75.53 33.50
N MET A 817 -19.82 76.07 33.23
CA MET A 817 -19.33 76.29 31.86
C MET A 817 -18.62 75.04 31.32
N PRO A 818 -18.96 74.56 30.10
CA PRO A 818 -18.10 73.63 29.36
C PRO A 818 -16.73 74.25 29.12
N ARG A 819 -15.67 73.44 29.10
CA ARG A 819 -14.30 73.93 28.96
C ARG A 819 -13.48 73.16 27.93
N ILE A 820 -12.54 73.88 27.33
CA ILE A 820 -11.43 73.35 26.55
C ILE A 820 -10.17 73.75 27.30
N SER A 821 -9.39 72.77 27.76
CA SER A 821 -8.19 73.04 28.56
C SER A 821 -7.05 72.07 28.24
N PRO A 822 -5.79 72.53 28.30
CA PRO A 822 -4.66 71.64 28.20
C PRO A 822 -4.54 70.85 29.51
N GLN A 823 -4.24 69.57 29.43
CA GLN A 823 -4.00 68.64 30.54
C GLN A 823 -2.66 67.94 30.31
N GLY A 824 -2.05 67.39 31.35
CA GLY A 824 -0.75 66.73 31.23
C GLY A 824 0.04 66.71 32.51
N SER A 825 1.22 66.09 32.45
CA SER A 825 2.14 66.00 33.60
C SER A 825 2.95 67.27 33.85
N ASP A 826 3.02 68.20 32.87
CA ASP A 826 3.79 69.42 33.02
C ASP A 826 3.11 70.43 33.96
N SER A 827 3.91 71.17 34.72
CA SER A 827 3.40 72.13 35.72
C SER A 827 2.83 73.42 35.11
N ASN A 828 3.27 73.79 33.91
CA ASN A 828 2.87 75.00 33.20
C ASN A 828 2.35 74.62 31.81
N LEU A 829 1.03 74.58 31.65
CA LEU A 829 0.38 74.19 30.40
C LEU A 829 -0.29 75.40 29.73
N HIS A 830 0.02 75.61 28.45
CA HIS A 830 -0.58 76.65 27.62
C HIS A 830 -1.53 76.03 26.58
N LEU A 831 -2.66 76.68 26.31
CA LEU A 831 -3.53 76.35 25.19
C LEU A 831 -3.30 77.34 24.06
N LEU A 832 -2.81 76.86 22.91
CA LEU A 832 -2.62 77.67 21.72
C LEU A 832 -3.81 77.45 20.76
N LEU A 833 -4.55 78.52 20.47
CA LEU A 833 -5.50 78.58 19.36
C LEU A 833 -4.89 79.48 18.28
N GLN A 834 -4.67 78.95 17.07
CA GLN A 834 -3.96 79.66 16.01
C GLN A 834 -4.57 79.40 14.63
N GLY A 835 -4.78 80.47 13.86
CA GLY A 835 -5.15 80.38 12.44
C GLY A 835 -3.94 80.04 11.56
N LYS A 836 -4.17 79.41 10.41
CA LYS A 836 -3.10 79.06 9.46
C LYS A 836 -2.73 80.27 8.59
N GLY A 837 -1.43 80.56 8.48
CA GLY A 837 -0.89 81.61 7.60
C GLY A 837 -0.92 83.01 8.21
N SER A 838 -0.33 83.99 7.53
CA SER A 838 -0.17 85.38 8.02
C SER A 838 -1.47 86.17 8.11
N THR A 839 -2.55 85.70 7.49
CA THR A 839 -3.89 86.32 7.52
C THR A 839 -4.94 85.48 8.26
N GLY A 840 -4.55 84.32 8.81
CA GLY A 840 -5.46 83.44 9.55
C GLY A 840 -5.73 83.98 10.96
N ALA A 841 -6.97 84.41 11.24
CA ALA A 841 -7.39 84.87 12.56
C ALA A 841 -8.17 83.81 13.33
N VAL A 842 -8.04 83.80 14.66
CA VAL A 842 -8.96 83.10 15.57
C VAL A 842 -10.08 84.06 15.94
N ALA A 843 -11.30 83.78 15.48
CA ALA A 843 -12.45 84.60 15.79
C ALA A 843 -13.13 84.10 17.07
N ILE A 844 -13.23 84.96 18.09
CA ILE A 844 -14.09 84.76 19.26
C ILE A 844 -15.34 85.61 19.04
N ILE A 845 -16.46 84.97 18.73
CA ILE A 845 -17.69 85.69 18.35
C ILE A 845 -18.49 86.02 19.60
N ALA A 846 -18.70 87.31 19.82
CA ALA A 846 -19.46 87.86 20.93
C ALA A 846 -20.86 88.30 20.47
N ARG A 847 -21.87 88.22 21.36
CA ARG A 847 -23.24 88.68 21.03
C ARG A 847 -23.30 90.20 20.91
N ASN A 848 -23.96 90.71 19.89
CA ASN A 848 -24.21 92.15 19.70
C ASN A 848 -25.43 92.60 20.52
N TYR A 849 -25.28 93.67 21.27
CA TYR A 849 -26.36 94.35 21.99
C TYR A 849 -26.41 95.81 21.58
N SER A 850 -27.61 96.40 21.63
CA SER A 850 -27.83 97.81 21.29
C SER A 850 -27.19 98.78 22.30
N SER A 851 -26.94 98.33 23.54
CA SER A 851 -26.27 99.09 24.61
C SER A 851 -25.73 98.15 25.70
N ASP A 852 -24.84 98.64 26.57
CA ASP A 852 -24.35 97.89 27.73
C ASP A 852 -25.50 97.51 28.68
N SER A 853 -26.50 98.39 28.83
CA SER A 853 -27.70 98.13 29.63
C SER A 853 -28.54 96.99 29.05
N ALA A 854 -28.63 96.88 27.71
CA ALA A 854 -29.29 95.78 27.04
C ALA A 854 -28.51 94.46 27.21
N ALA A 855 -27.18 94.51 27.17
CA ALA A 855 -26.32 93.36 27.43
C ALA A 855 -26.46 92.84 28.88
N ALA A 856 -26.50 93.73 29.86
CA ALA A 856 -26.70 93.38 31.26
C ALA A 856 -28.09 92.77 31.51
N SER A 857 -29.14 93.33 30.91
CA SER A 857 -30.53 92.85 31.05
C SER A 857 -30.76 91.52 30.33
N ALA A 858 -30.07 91.27 29.22
CA ALA A 858 -30.15 90.01 28.46
C ALA A 858 -29.30 88.88 29.08
N GLY A 859 -28.66 89.12 30.23
CA GLY A 859 -27.94 88.11 30.99
C GLY A 859 -26.58 87.74 30.41
N VAL A 860 -25.80 88.71 29.90
CA VAL A 860 -24.38 88.45 29.58
C VAL A 860 -23.67 87.97 30.86
N PRO A 861 -23.10 86.75 30.86
CA PRO A 861 -22.42 86.21 32.03
C PRO A 861 -21.24 87.08 32.47
N VAL A 862 -20.89 87.03 33.75
CA VAL A 862 -19.61 87.56 34.24
C VAL A 862 -18.47 86.84 33.52
N ASN A 863 -17.45 87.59 33.09
CA ASN A 863 -16.39 87.18 32.17
C ASN A 863 -16.86 86.83 30.75
N GLY A 864 -18.11 87.10 30.42
CA GLY A 864 -18.65 86.99 29.07
C GLY A 864 -18.17 88.11 28.16
N ILE A 865 -17.95 87.78 26.90
CA ILE A 865 -17.55 88.73 25.87
C ILE A 865 -18.79 89.16 25.07
N TYR A 866 -18.98 90.46 24.87
CA TYR A 866 -20.14 91.03 24.19
C TYR A 866 -19.76 92.25 23.34
N HIS A 867 -20.60 92.60 22.37
CA HIS A 867 -20.40 93.76 21.50
C HIS A 867 -21.49 94.80 21.76
N THR A 868 -21.12 96.07 21.84
CA THR A 868 -22.06 97.21 21.80
C THR A 868 -21.41 98.35 21.05
N ALA A 869 -22.15 99.05 20.18
CA ALA A 869 -21.66 100.22 19.44
C ALA A 869 -20.32 100.00 18.70
N GLY A 870 -20.08 98.79 18.18
CA GLY A 870 -18.88 98.45 17.41
C GLY A 870 -17.65 98.08 18.25
N THR A 871 -17.76 97.99 19.58
CA THR A 871 -16.65 97.60 20.46
C THR A 871 -16.89 96.23 21.09
N LEU A 872 -15.88 95.35 21.00
CA LEU A 872 -15.79 94.11 21.78
C LEU A 872 -15.45 94.46 23.23
N LYS A 873 -16.30 94.05 24.16
CA LYS A 873 -16.18 94.28 25.60
C LYS A 873 -16.22 92.95 26.34
N ILE A 874 -15.56 92.89 27.49
CA ILE A 874 -15.67 91.78 28.43
C ILE A 874 -16.38 92.32 29.65
N ARG A 875 -17.46 91.67 30.09
CA ARG A 875 -18.11 92.01 31.34
C ARG A 875 -17.24 91.50 32.49
N LEU A 876 -16.49 92.37 33.12
CA LEU A 876 -15.75 92.06 34.34
C LEU A 876 -16.64 92.45 35.53
N PHE A 877 -17.07 91.44 36.29
CA PHE A 877 -17.97 91.52 37.46
C PHE A 877 -19.38 92.10 37.21
#